data_AF-A0A7W1UHY1-F1
#
_entry.id   AF-A0A7W1UHY1-F1
#
_cell.length_a   1.000
_cell.length_b   1.000
_cell.length_c   1.000
_cell.angle_alpha   90.00
_cell.angle_beta   90.00
_cell.angle_gamma   90.00
#
_symmetry.space_group_name_H-M   'P 1'
#
loop_
_entity.id
_entity.type
_entity.pdbx_description
1 polymer ?
#
loop_
_entity_poly.entity_id
_entity_poly.type
_entity_poly.pdbx_seq_one_letter_code
_entity_poly.pdbx_strand_id
1 'polypeptide(L)'
;LDLSGQTPWLTGLVLMVCSGIGLWASLFIPTVPRARLDGGVRETWQAAIEALRLDRVLKLGIMGAIAFWTLASLVGQDVLIYAKVVLHLSDSLSGLPLAAFGVGVGIGSLLVGKLSAAKVELGYLPLGGIGLSASLFALGFGAPQVGGTLLAMACLGLASGFVVVPLNALIQWRSPADRRGAVIAFANTLVFGGVLLGSLGSGFLSKIGLSASNIFLVSGIGSAALTIWALRVLPEMFIRLMLVLFTHTIYRLIITGRDRIPQEGGALLVPNHVSFIDGLLLLATTDRPIRFLVDQYYYDHRVLQPFAKIMGVIPISSNGSPREILHALRQAGQSLDRGELVCIFPEGQITRTGNLLPFRSGFTRIVKGRDVPIIPINLDRVWGSIFSFIGGRFLGKWPTRFPYPITLSIGDPLPSTTSAEEVRHAVQELGEAAWRLRKPTRRPLHHSFVWSMRKHPFRFVFGDATRPCVSCFQALTGAIALARALRPRWEGQHTVGILLPPSVGGALANVAATLSGRTTVNLNYTVGVEGLESASKQAGLMTVLTSRVFLEKAKLELPINLTPIWIEEIRNTINLQARLTAALLALFAPIRMLERHCGATRHPSIDDIATIIFSSGSTGEPKGVLLSHFNLDSNVEGIAQVLHLNHNDRVLGILPFFHSFGYLATLWFPVIHGASVIYHPSPLDAGPIGDLIHQHRITILLTTPTFLQLYVRR
;
A
#
# COMPACT_ATOMS: atom_id res chain seq x y z
N LEU A 1 -36.77 -21.40 45.44
CA LEU A 1 -36.09 -20.09 45.62
C LEU A 1 -34.66 -20.24 46.18
N ASP A 2 -34.10 -21.46 46.24
CA ASP A 2 -32.75 -21.73 46.80
C ASP A 2 -31.57 -21.58 45.81
N LEU A 3 -31.79 -21.08 44.59
CA LEU A 3 -30.77 -21.10 43.53
C LEU A 3 -29.92 -19.82 43.38
N SER A 4 -30.05 -18.81 44.27
CA SER A 4 -29.30 -17.54 44.14
C SER A 4 -28.02 -17.43 44.98
N GLY A 5 -27.68 -18.44 45.78
CA GLY A 5 -26.53 -18.37 46.68
C GLY A 5 -26.68 -17.30 47.79
N GLN A 6 -25.76 -17.28 48.75
CA GLN A 6 -25.85 -16.46 49.97
C GLN A 6 -25.73 -14.92 49.77
N THR A 7 -25.71 -14.41 48.53
CA THR A 7 -25.43 -12.98 48.25
C THR A 7 -26.21 -12.39 47.07
N PRO A 8 -27.56 -12.38 47.09
CA PRO A 8 -28.37 -11.76 46.02
C PRO A 8 -28.12 -10.24 45.87
N TRP A 9 -27.67 -9.57 46.94
CA TRP A 9 -27.27 -8.16 46.92
C TRP A 9 -26.08 -7.88 46.01
N LEU A 10 -25.20 -8.86 45.78
CA LEU A 10 -24.01 -8.70 44.93
C LEU A 10 -24.41 -8.46 43.47
N THR A 11 -25.41 -9.16 42.96
CA THR A 11 -25.95 -8.94 41.61
C THR A 11 -26.53 -7.55 41.47
N GLY A 12 -27.29 -7.09 42.47
CA GLY A 12 -27.83 -5.73 42.52
C GLY A 12 -26.72 -4.67 42.53
N LEU A 13 -25.68 -4.87 43.34
CA LEU A 13 -24.51 -3.99 43.41
C LEU A 13 -23.78 -3.92 42.07
N VAL A 14 -23.53 -5.06 41.41
CA VAL A 14 -22.87 -5.11 40.10
C VAL A 14 -23.70 -4.37 39.05
N LEU A 15 -25.01 -4.58 38.99
CA LEU A 15 -25.89 -3.86 38.07
C LEU A 15 -25.91 -2.36 38.37
N MET A 16 -25.86 -1.96 39.64
CA MET A 16 -25.81 -0.56 40.06
C MET A 16 -24.50 0.11 39.68
N VAL A 17 -23.36 -0.58 39.84
CA VAL A 17 -22.05 -0.10 39.37
C VAL A 17 -22.04 0.04 37.85
N CYS A 18 -22.53 -0.95 37.11
CA CYS A 18 -22.65 -0.87 35.65
C CYS A 18 -23.54 0.30 35.20
N SER A 19 -24.67 0.52 35.88
CA SER A 19 -25.57 1.65 35.63
C SER A 19 -24.90 2.99 35.93
N GLY A 20 -24.14 3.09 37.03
CA GLY A 20 -23.36 4.27 37.39
C GLY A 20 -22.28 4.61 36.37
N ILE A 21 -21.55 3.60 35.86
CA ILE A 21 -20.58 3.76 34.77
C ILE A 21 -21.30 4.25 33.49
N GLY A 22 -22.45 3.66 33.17
CA GLY A 22 -23.26 4.07 32.01
C GLY A 22 -23.76 5.51 32.10
N LEU A 23 -24.22 5.94 33.29
CA LEU A 23 -24.62 7.32 33.55
C LEU A 23 -23.42 8.28 33.45
N TRP A 24 -22.28 7.92 34.02
CA TRP A 24 -21.07 8.72 33.92
C TRP A 24 -20.62 8.88 32.47
N ALA A 25 -20.64 7.79 31.69
CA ALA A 25 -20.31 7.81 30.27
C ALA A 25 -21.27 8.68 29.44
N SER A 26 -22.57 8.71 29.79
CA SER A 26 -23.56 9.49 29.05
C SER A 26 -23.36 11.01 29.16
N LEU A 27 -22.72 11.48 30.23
CA LEU A 27 -22.35 12.89 30.41
C LEU A 27 -21.32 13.39 29.39
N PHE A 28 -20.61 12.49 28.70
CA PHE A 28 -19.66 12.83 27.63
C PHE A 28 -20.29 12.80 26.23
N ILE A 29 -21.58 12.46 26.10
CA ILE A 29 -22.27 12.47 24.79
C ILE A 29 -22.50 13.93 24.37
N PRO A 30 -22.04 14.36 23.18
CA PRO A 30 -22.23 15.73 22.72
C PRO A 30 -23.70 16.10 22.59
N THR A 31 -24.07 17.30 23.04
CA THR A 31 -25.41 17.85 22.82
C THR A 31 -25.62 18.18 21.35
N VAL A 32 -26.60 17.55 20.71
CA VAL A 32 -27.00 17.82 19.31
C VAL A 32 -28.31 18.62 19.27
N PRO A 33 -28.43 19.61 18.36
CA PRO A 33 -29.64 20.41 18.23
C PRO A 33 -30.84 19.55 17.80
N ARG A 34 -32.01 19.89 18.33
CA ARG A 34 -33.27 19.19 18.03
C ARG A 34 -33.70 19.47 16.60
N ALA A 35 -34.03 18.44 15.83
CA ALA A 35 -34.41 18.59 14.42
C ALA A 35 -35.85 19.10 14.21
N ARG A 36 -36.80 18.76 15.10
CA ARG A 36 -38.21 19.20 15.03
C ARG A 36 -38.86 19.20 16.42
N LEU A 37 -39.72 20.19 16.70
CA LEU A 37 -40.49 20.31 17.96
C LEU A 37 -41.95 19.85 17.81
N ASP A 38 -42.47 19.84 16.59
CA ASP A 38 -43.90 19.64 16.33
C ASP A 38 -44.16 18.31 15.59
N GLY A 39 -45.18 17.59 16.07
CA GLY A 39 -45.73 16.41 15.43
C GLY A 39 -45.97 15.24 16.40
N GLY A 40 -47.16 14.65 16.37
CA GLY A 40 -47.52 13.43 17.09
C GLY A 40 -47.04 12.15 16.39
N VAL A 41 -47.50 11.00 16.91
CA VAL A 41 -47.14 9.67 16.39
C VAL A 41 -47.50 9.53 14.90
N ARG A 42 -48.66 10.06 14.48
CA ARG A 42 -49.14 9.97 13.09
C ARG A 42 -48.24 10.70 12.11
N GLU A 43 -47.85 11.94 12.41
CA GLU A 43 -46.99 12.75 11.53
C GLU A 43 -45.57 12.18 11.45
N THR A 44 -45.07 11.63 12.57
CA THR A 44 -43.79 10.92 12.63
C THR A 44 -43.79 9.71 11.68
N TRP A 45 -44.86 8.92 11.69
CA TRP A 45 -45.02 7.76 10.80
C TRP A 45 -45.14 8.18 9.33
N GLN A 46 -45.93 9.21 9.04
CA GLN A 46 -46.07 9.71 7.67
C GLN A 46 -44.74 10.21 7.10
N ALA A 47 -43.97 10.98 7.88
CA ALA A 47 -42.65 11.46 7.48
C ALA A 47 -41.66 10.32 7.21
N ALA A 48 -41.71 9.25 8.03
CA ALA A 48 -40.89 8.07 7.83
C ALA A 48 -41.27 7.30 6.55
N ILE A 49 -42.58 7.08 6.32
CA ILE A 49 -43.10 6.39 5.13
C ILE A 49 -42.73 7.17 3.86
N GLU A 50 -42.79 8.50 3.89
CA GLU A 50 -42.39 9.34 2.77
C GLU A 50 -40.88 9.17 2.46
N ALA A 51 -40.02 9.20 3.48
CA ALA A 51 -38.59 8.96 3.31
C ALA A 51 -38.30 7.57 2.70
N LEU A 52 -39.02 6.55 3.15
CA LEU A 52 -38.95 5.17 2.66
C LEU A 52 -39.41 5.02 1.19
N ARG A 53 -40.31 5.88 0.71
CA ARG A 53 -40.75 5.89 -0.70
C ARG A 53 -39.70 6.51 -1.61
N LEU A 54 -38.96 7.49 -1.11
CA LEU A 54 -37.96 8.23 -1.87
C LEU A 54 -36.62 7.49 -1.98
N ASP A 55 -36.21 6.72 -0.96
CA ASP A 55 -34.95 5.98 -0.97
C ASP A 55 -35.16 4.46 -0.85
N ARG A 56 -34.93 3.75 -1.95
CA ARG A 56 -35.01 2.27 -2.03
C ARG A 56 -33.98 1.58 -1.14
N VAL A 57 -32.78 2.14 -1.01
CA VAL A 57 -31.70 1.55 -0.20
C VAL A 57 -32.03 1.65 1.29
N LEU A 58 -32.60 2.79 1.73
CA LEU A 58 -33.11 2.96 3.09
C LEU A 58 -34.20 1.93 3.42
N LYS A 59 -35.15 1.70 2.51
CA LYS A 59 -36.18 0.67 2.66
C LYS A 59 -35.58 -0.74 2.79
N LEU A 60 -34.61 -1.08 1.94
CA LEU A 60 -33.91 -2.36 2.01
C LEU A 60 -33.12 -2.52 3.30
N GLY A 61 -32.49 -1.44 3.79
CA GLY A 61 -31.79 -1.43 5.08
C GLY A 61 -32.73 -1.74 6.25
N ILE A 62 -33.91 -1.10 6.28
CA ILE A 62 -34.92 -1.37 7.33
C ILE A 62 -35.43 -2.82 7.25
N MET A 63 -35.72 -3.34 6.05
CA MET A 63 -36.12 -4.74 5.88
C MET A 63 -35.01 -5.72 6.32
N GLY A 64 -33.75 -5.40 6.02
CA GLY A 64 -32.61 -6.16 6.53
C GLY A 64 -32.54 -6.16 8.05
N ALA A 65 -32.82 -5.03 8.69
CA ALA A 65 -32.77 -4.90 10.15
C ALA A 65 -33.88 -5.73 10.82
N ILE A 66 -35.08 -5.68 10.25
CA ILE A 66 -36.21 -6.52 10.68
C ILE A 66 -35.81 -8.00 10.55
N ALA A 67 -35.33 -8.43 9.39
CA ALA A 67 -34.98 -9.83 9.17
C ALA A 67 -33.85 -10.32 10.10
N PHE A 68 -32.82 -9.50 10.33
CA PHE A 68 -31.74 -9.82 11.27
C PHE A 68 -32.27 -9.99 12.70
N TRP A 69 -33.08 -9.05 13.20
CA TRP A 69 -33.59 -9.12 14.56
C TRP A 69 -34.66 -10.19 14.75
N THR A 70 -35.46 -10.50 13.72
CA THR A 70 -36.34 -11.68 13.71
C THR A 70 -35.51 -12.96 13.89
N LEU A 71 -34.43 -13.11 13.13
CA LEU A 71 -33.53 -14.27 13.24
C LEU A 71 -32.81 -14.33 14.59
N ALA A 72 -32.32 -13.19 15.09
CA ALA A 72 -31.68 -13.10 16.40
C ALA A 72 -32.64 -13.49 17.53
N SER A 73 -33.90 -13.05 17.46
CA SER A 73 -34.92 -13.43 18.43
C SER A 73 -35.30 -14.90 18.35
N LEU A 74 -35.40 -15.45 17.13
CA LEU A 74 -35.68 -16.88 16.89
C LEU A 74 -34.59 -17.74 17.54
N VAL A 75 -33.32 -17.43 17.29
CA VAL A 75 -32.17 -18.17 17.82
C VAL A 75 -32.01 -17.96 19.33
N GLY A 76 -32.17 -16.73 19.82
CA GLY A 76 -31.83 -16.36 21.20
C GLY A 76 -32.61 -17.13 22.27
N GLN A 77 -33.87 -17.48 21.99
CA GLN A 77 -34.71 -18.25 22.92
C GLN A 77 -34.24 -19.70 23.04
N ASP A 78 -33.80 -20.29 21.93
CA ASP A 78 -33.38 -21.68 21.85
C ASP A 78 -31.96 -21.92 22.42
N VAL A 79 -31.14 -20.88 22.57
CA VAL A 79 -29.80 -20.98 23.18
C VAL A 79 -29.85 -21.51 24.61
N LEU A 80 -30.80 -21.03 25.42
CA LEU A 80 -30.94 -21.49 26.82
C LEU A 80 -31.43 -22.94 26.86
N ILE A 81 -32.35 -23.30 25.99
CA ILE A 81 -32.87 -24.68 25.88
C ILE A 81 -31.75 -25.61 25.44
N TYR A 82 -30.97 -25.22 24.42
CA TYR A 82 -29.81 -25.96 23.94
C TYR A 82 -28.78 -26.19 25.05
N ALA A 83 -28.45 -25.15 25.83
CA ALA A 83 -27.50 -25.25 26.94
C ALA A 83 -27.93 -26.29 28.00
N LYS A 84 -29.23 -26.36 28.32
CA LYS A 84 -29.76 -27.28 29.32
C LYS A 84 -29.94 -28.70 28.78
N VAL A 85 -30.54 -28.82 27.60
CA VAL A 85 -31.00 -30.11 27.06
C VAL A 85 -29.90 -30.84 26.30
N VAL A 86 -29.05 -30.12 25.56
CA VAL A 86 -28.00 -30.71 24.71
C VAL A 86 -26.67 -30.75 25.43
N LEU A 87 -26.28 -29.67 26.12
CA LEU A 87 -25.00 -29.60 26.84
C LEU A 87 -25.08 -30.08 28.29
N HIS A 88 -26.29 -30.35 28.80
CA HIS A 88 -26.52 -30.75 30.19
C HIS A 88 -25.90 -29.78 31.22
N LEU A 89 -25.85 -28.48 30.91
CA LEU A 89 -25.33 -27.47 31.82
C LEU A 89 -26.31 -27.20 32.96
N SER A 90 -25.77 -26.92 34.14
CA SER A 90 -26.57 -26.47 35.30
C SER A 90 -27.21 -25.11 35.02
N ASP A 91 -28.26 -24.76 35.78
CA ASP A 91 -28.94 -23.46 35.63
C ASP A 91 -27.97 -22.28 35.76
N SER A 92 -26.97 -22.39 36.64
CA SER A 92 -25.93 -21.37 36.84
C SER A 92 -25.00 -21.18 35.62
N LEU A 93 -24.78 -22.23 34.82
CA LEU A 93 -23.86 -22.22 33.67
C LEU A 93 -24.59 -22.09 32.34
N SER A 94 -25.92 -22.26 32.32
CA SER A 94 -26.75 -22.19 31.11
C SER A 94 -26.68 -20.83 30.39
N GLY A 95 -26.28 -19.77 31.10
CA GLY A 95 -26.07 -18.44 30.54
C GLY A 95 -24.72 -18.24 29.81
N LEU A 96 -23.75 -19.15 29.95
CA LEU A 96 -22.42 -18.99 29.36
C LEU A 96 -22.43 -18.85 27.82
N PRO A 97 -23.23 -19.63 27.06
CA PRO A 97 -23.31 -19.47 25.61
C PRO A 97 -23.84 -18.08 25.19
N LEU A 98 -24.80 -17.53 25.92
CA LEU A 98 -25.32 -16.17 25.66
C LEU A 98 -24.30 -15.10 26.03
N ALA A 99 -23.51 -15.30 27.10
CA ALA A 99 -22.40 -14.42 27.44
C ALA A 99 -21.31 -14.41 26.36
N ALA A 100 -20.92 -15.60 25.85
CA ALA A 100 -19.97 -15.72 24.74
C ALA A 100 -20.47 -15.01 23.48
N PHE A 101 -21.77 -15.14 23.17
CA PHE A 101 -22.41 -14.37 22.11
C PHE A 101 -22.29 -12.86 22.32
N GLY A 102 -22.62 -12.36 23.52
CA GLY A 102 -22.51 -10.93 23.85
C GLY A 102 -21.09 -10.37 23.70
N VAL A 103 -20.07 -11.12 24.15
CA VAL A 103 -18.65 -10.78 23.94
C VAL A 103 -18.31 -10.75 22.46
N GLY A 104 -18.78 -11.75 21.69
CA GLY A 104 -18.63 -11.81 20.24
C GLY A 104 -19.22 -10.57 19.56
N VAL A 105 -20.43 -10.16 19.92
CA VAL A 105 -21.07 -8.93 19.40
C VAL A 105 -20.21 -7.70 19.70
N GLY A 106 -19.73 -7.55 20.94
CA GLY A 106 -18.86 -6.44 21.31
C GLY A 106 -17.57 -6.37 20.48
N ILE A 107 -16.88 -7.50 20.33
CA ILE A 107 -15.66 -7.60 19.51
C ILE A 107 -15.98 -7.31 18.03
N GLY A 108 -17.04 -7.92 17.49
CA GLY A 108 -17.47 -7.71 16.10
C GLY A 108 -17.79 -6.25 15.81
N SER A 109 -18.55 -5.59 16.70
CA SER A 109 -18.88 -4.17 16.56
C SER A 109 -17.65 -3.26 16.61
N LEU A 110 -16.69 -3.53 17.51
CA LEU A 110 -15.44 -2.78 17.58
C LEU A 110 -14.56 -2.98 16.34
N LEU A 111 -14.47 -4.22 15.83
CA LEU A 111 -13.73 -4.54 14.61
C LEU A 111 -14.32 -3.81 13.41
N VAL A 112 -15.64 -3.89 13.22
CA VAL A 112 -16.33 -3.18 12.13
C VAL A 112 -16.16 -1.68 12.26
N GLY A 113 -16.25 -1.13 13.48
CA GLY A 113 -16.00 0.30 13.71
C GLY A 113 -14.58 0.72 13.32
N LYS A 114 -13.57 -0.08 13.65
CA LYS A 114 -12.17 0.17 13.25
C LYS A 114 -11.95 0.00 11.74
N LEU A 115 -12.53 -1.05 11.15
CA LEU A 115 -12.34 -1.41 9.74
C LEU A 115 -13.14 -0.50 8.78
N SER A 116 -14.29 0.03 9.21
CA SER A 116 -15.11 0.94 8.39
C SER A 116 -14.54 2.37 8.35
N ALA A 117 -13.64 2.73 9.27
CA ALA A 117 -13.12 4.09 9.42
C ALA A 117 -14.27 5.13 9.41
N ALA A 118 -14.13 6.23 8.65
CA ALA A 118 -15.16 7.27 8.51
C ALA A 118 -16.22 6.98 7.43
N LYS A 119 -16.46 5.71 7.07
CA LYS A 119 -17.32 5.30 5.95
C LYS A 119 -18.42 4.34 6.36
N VAL A 120 -19.52 4.33 5.62
CA VAL A 120 -20.55 3.29 5.74
C VAL A 120 -20.26 2.20 4.71
N GLU A 121 -19.51 1.17 5.13
CA GLU A 121 -19.09 0.10 4.21
C GLU A 121 -20.05 -1.10 4.22
N LEU A 122 -20.85 -1.22 3.16
CA LEU A 122 -21.82 -2.30 2.98
C LEU A 122 -21.19 -3.65 2.65
N GLY A 123 -19.90 -3.68 2.30
CA GLY A 123 -19.16 -4.90 2.01
C GLY A 123 -19.09 -5.87 3.19
N TYR A 124 -19.31 -5.40 4.43
CA TYR A 124 -19.30 -6.23 5.63
C TYR A 124 -20.59 -7.04 5.83
N LEU A 125 -21.73 -6.61 5.29
CA LEU A 125 -23.03 -7.29 5.46
C LEU A 125 -23.00 -8.74 4.94
N PRO A 126 -22.54 -9.03 3.71
CA PRO A 126 -22.45 -10.40 3.22
C PRO A 126 -21.49 -11.26 4.04
N LEU A 127 -20.38 -10.68 4.52
CA LEU A 127 -19.43 -11.39 5.38
C LEU A 127 -20.06 -11.80 6.71
N GLY A 128 -20.82 -10.88 7.32
CA GLY A 128 -21.62 -11.16 8.51
C GLY A 128 -22.69 -12.22 8.24
N GLY A 129 -23.44 -12.12 7.14
CA GLY A 129 -24.47 -13.11 6.77
C GLY A 129 -23.92 -14.53 6.54
N ILE A 130 -22.76 -14.65 5.90
CA ILE A 130 -22.03 -15.93 5.75
C ILE A 130 -21.59 -16.45 7.12
N GLY A 131 -21.00 -15.60 7.95
CA GLY A 131 -20.56 -15.96 9.31
C GLY A 131 -21.71 -16.41 10.22
N LEU A 132 -22.87 -15.74 10.14
CA LEU A 132 -24.09 -16.12 10.85
C LEU A 132 -24.55 -17.51 10.44
N SER A 133 -24.67 -17.73 9.12
CA SER A 133 -25.13 -19.00 8.57
C SER A 133 -24.19 -20.14 8.94
N ALA A 134 -22.87 -19.94 8.82
CA ALA A 134 -21.86 -20.93 9.17
C ALA A 134 -21.87 -21.28 10.67
N SER A 135 -22.01 -20.28 11.54
CA SER A 135 -22.05 -20.50 12.99
C SER A 135 -23.33 -21.25 13.42
N LEU A 136 -24.47 -20.92 12.81
CA LEU A 136 -25.74 -21.63 13.03
C LEU A 136 -25.69 -23.07 12.53
N PHE A 137 -25.08 -23.33 11.36
CA PHE A 137 -24.86 -24.69 10.87
C PHE A 137 -23.91 -25.49 11.76
N ALA A 138 -22.87 -24.86 12.31
CA ALA A 138 -21.97 -25.51 13.25
C ALA A 138 -22.69 -25.95 14.54
N LEU A 139 -23.59 -25.11 15.07
CA LEU A 139 -24.42 -25.46 16.23
C LEU A 139 -25.46 -26.53 15.92
N GLY A 140 -26.06 -26.48 14.73
CA GLY A 140 -27.13 -27.38 14.29
C GLY A 140 -26.67 -28.77 13.88
N PHE A 141 -25.64 -28.89 13.03
CA PHE A 141 -25.10 -30.18 12.59
C PHE A 141 -24.07 -30.77 13.55
N GLY A 142 -23.19 -29.92 14.08
CA GLY A 142 -22.05 -30.38 14.86
C GLY A 142 -22.38 -30.75 16.29
N ALA A 143 -23.50 -30.23 16.82
CA ALA A 143 -23.86 -30.30 18.24
C ALA A 143 -22.63 -30.28 19.18
N PRO A 144 -21.74 -29.28 19.03
CA PRO A 144 -20.42 -29.34 19.63
C PRO A 144 -20.52 -29.38 21.16
N GLN A 145 -19.51 -30.00 21.79
CA GLN A 145 -19.36 -29.92 23.25
C GLN A 145 -19.18 -28.47 23.71
N VAL A 146 -19.26 -28.22 25.02
CA VAL A 146 -19.28 -26.89 25.64
C VAL A 146 -18.26 -25.91 25.03
N GLY A 147 -16.98 -26.29 24.90
CA GLY A 147 -15.95 -25.42 24.33
C GLY A 147 -16.22 -25.02 22.88
N GLY A 148 -16.70 -25.95 22.06
CA GLY A 148 -17.08 -25.68 20.67
C GLY A 148 -18.36 -24.85 20.56
N THR A 149 -19.34 -25.04 21.45
CA THR A 149 -20.53 -24.17 21.52
C THR A 149 -20.14 -22.74 21.88
N LEU A 150 -19.28 -22.55 22.89
CA LEU A 150 -18.82 -21.20 23.27
C LEU A 150 -18.11 -20.51 22.11
N LEU A 151 -17.25 -21.22 21.38
CA LEU A 151 -16.59 -20.70 20.19
C LEU A 151 -17.60 -20.35 19.09
N ALA A 152 -18.55 -21.26 18.79
CA ALA A 152 -19.57 -21.03 17.78
C ALA A 152 -20.50 -19.86 18.12
N MET A 153 -20.87 -19.68 19.40
CA MET A 153 -21.65 -18.54 19.86
C MET A 153 -20.85 -17.23 19.81
N ALA A 154 -19.56 -17.26 20.14
CA ALA A 154 -18.68 -16.09 19.99
C ALA A 154 -18.53 -15.70 18.51
N CYS A 155 -18.36 -16.67 17.61
CA CYS A 155 -18.34 -16.46 16.16
C CYS A 155 -19.69 -15.93 15.63
N LEU A 156 -20.81 -16.47 16.14
CA LEU A 156 -22.15 -15.99 15.82
C LEU A 156 -22.32 -14.52 16.23
N GLY A 157 -21.89 -14.16 17.44
CA GLY A 157 -21.91 -12.79 17.94
C GLY A 157 -21.00 -11.87 17.13
N LEU A 158 -19.79 -12.32 16.79
CA LEU A 158 -18.88 -11.56 15.93
C LEU A 158 -19.53 -11.28 14.57
N ALA A 159 -20.12 -12.30 13.95
CA ALA A 159 -20.83 -12.17 12.68
C ALA A 159 -22.06 -11.24 12.77
N SER A 160 -22.79 -11.28 13.89
CA SER A 160 -23.87 -10.32 14.19
C SER A 160 -23.39 -8.87 14.18
N GLY A 161 -22.18 -8.59 14.72
CA GLY A 161 -21.58 -7.25 14.67
C GLY A 161 -21.35 -6.74 13.23
N PHE A 162 -20.94 -7.63 12.31
CA PHE A 162 -20.74 -7.33 10.89
C PHE A 162 -22.03 -7.06 10.12
N VAL A 163 -23.19 -7.46 10.67
CA VAL A 163 -24.50 -7.14 10.09
C VAL A 163 -25.10 -5.90 10.75
N VAL A 164 -25.17 -5.85 12.09
CA VAL A 164 -25.95 -4.82 12.79
C VAL A 164 -25.31 -3.43 12.67
N VAL A 165 -23.98 -3.33 12.72
CA VAL A 165 -23.28 -2.03 12.71
C VAL A 165 -23.45 -1.31 11.37
N PRO A 166 -23.11 -1.91 10.21
CA PRO A 166 -23.22 -1.17 8.95
C PRO A 166 -24.68 -0.96 8.53
N LEU A 167 -25.61 -1.82 8.97
CA LEU A 167 -27.03 -1.68 8.70
C LEU A 167 -27.65 -0.50 9.46
N ASN A 168 -27.33 -0.36 10.75
CA ASN A 168 -27.75 0.80 11.55
C ASN A 168 -27.09 2.08 11.03
N ALA A 169 -25.80 2.04 10.67
CA ALA A 169 -25.11 3.16 10.08
C ALA A 169 -25.74 3.58 8.74
N LEU A 170 -26.12 2.62 7.88
CA LEU A 170 -26.83 2.88 6.63
C LEU A 170 -28.17 3.57 6.86
N ILE A 171 -28.98 3.07 7.78
CA ILE A 171 -30.30 3.66 8.10
C ILE A 171 -30.11 5.10 8.57
N GLN A 172 -29.15 5.36 9.46
CA GLN A 172 -28.88 6.71 9.95
C GLN A 172 -28.36 7.65 8.85
N TRP A 173 -27.43 7.17 8.01
CA TRP A 173 -26.78 7.95 6.98
C TRP A 173 -27.72 8.31 5.82
N ARG A 174 -28.53 7.35 5.35
CA ARG A 174 -29.53 7.57 4.29
C ARG A 174 -30.76 8.35 4.74
N SER A 175 -31.01 8.41 6.05
CA SER A 175 -32.15 9.15 6.57
C SER A 175 -31.96 10.66 6.41
N PRO A 176 -32.92 11.38 5.79
CA PRO A 176 -32.85 12.83 5.62
C PRO A 176 -32.70 13.55 6.96
N ALA A 177 -31.84 14.58 7.00
CA ALA A 177 -31.43 15.22 8.25
C ALA A 177 -32.60 15.87 9.02
N ASP A 178 -33.59 16.40 8.30
CA ASP A 178 -34.80 17.05 8.83
C ASP A 178 -35.74 16.08 9.57
N ARG A 179 -35.70 14.78 9.24
CA ARG A 179 -36.64 13.76 9.76
C ARG A 179 -35.98 12.46 10.20
N ARG A 180 -34.66 12.46 10.40
CA ARG A 180 -33.87 11.26 10.76
C ARG A 180 -34.39 10.53 12.00
N GLY A 181 -34.75 11.28 13.05
CA GLY A 181 -35.30 10.70 14.28
C GLY A 181 -36.61 9.93 14.04
N ALA A 182 -37.50 10.45 13.19
CA ALA A 182 -38.76 9.80 12.84
C ALA A 182 -38.53 8.47 12.10
N VAL A 183 -37.59 8.45 11.14
CA VAL A 183 -37.23 7.24 10.41
C VAL A 183 -36.64 6.17 11.34
N ILE A 184 -35.73 6.55 12.25
CA ILE A 184 -35.12 5.62 13.20
C ILE A 184 -36.17 5.06 14.18
N ALA A 185 -37.06 5.91 14.72
CA ALA A 185 -38.13 5.47 15.61
C ALA A 185 -39.11 4.51 14.92
N PHE A 186 -39.48 4.82 13.67
CA PHE A 186 -40.32 3.95 12.86
C PHE A 186 -39.63 2.61 12.54
N ALA A 187 -38.35 2.64 12.16
CA ALA A 187 -37.56 1.45 11.92
C ALA A 187 -37.48 0.56 13.17
N ASN A 188 -37.24 1.13 14.36
CA ASN A 188 -37.20 0.40 15.62
C ASN A 188 -38.56 -0.24 15.95
N THR A 189 -39.67 0.46 15.70
CA THR A 189 -41.03 -0.12 15.87
C THR A 189 -41.20 -1.39 15.02
N LEU A 190 -40.79 -1.33 13.75
CA LEU A 190 -40.86 -2.49 12.85
C LEU A 190 -39.90 -3.61 13.28
N VAL A 191 -38.70 -3.27 13.75
CA VAL A 191 -37.73 -4.24 14.30
C VAL A 191 -38.31 -4.99 15.50
N PHE A 192 -38.95 -4.30 16.45
CA PHE A 192 -39.63 -4.97 17.56
C PHE A 192 -40.78 -5.87 17.10
N GLY A 193 -41.50 -5.47 16.04
CA GLY A 193 -42.44 -6.36 15.37
C GLY A 193 -41.77 -7.64 14.83
N GLY A 194 -40.59 -7.50 14.23
CA GLY A 194 -39.75 -8.63 13.81
C GLY A 194 -39.31 -9.54 14.97
N VAL A 195 -38.87 -8.96 16.09
CA VAL A 195 -38.51 -9.71 17.32
C VAL A 195 -39.72 -10.51 17.83
N LEU A 196 -40.90 -9.90 17.88
CA LEU A 196 -42.14 -10.60 18.27
C LEU A 196 -42.44 -11.78 17.33
N LEU A 197 -42.33 -11.58 16.02
CA LEU A 197 -42.51 -12.66 15.02
C LEU A 197 -41.49 -13.78 15.19
N GLY A 198 -40.22 -13.45 15.46
CA GLY A 198 -39.16 -14.43 15.71
C GLY A 198 -39.44 -15.25 16.97
N SER A 199 -39.87 -14.59 18.04
CA SER A 199 -40.27 -15.23 19.31
C SER A 199 -41.45 -16.18 19.15
N LEU A 200 -42.52 -15.73 18.48
CA LEU A 200 -43.69 -16.57 18.18
C LEU A 200 -43.31 -17.74 17.25
N GLY A 201 -42.41 -17.49 16.31
CA GLY A 201 -41.85 -18.52 15.41
C GLY A 201 -41.09 -19.61 16.17
N SER A 202 -40.22 -19.24 17.12
CA SER A 202 -39.50 -20.22 17.96
C SER A 202 -40.48 -21.09 18.74
N GLY A 203 -41.47 -20.47 19.41
CA GLY A 203 -42.50 -21.20 20.14
C GLY A 203 -43.33 -22.14 19.27
N PHE A 204 -43.66 -21.74 18.04
CA PHE A 204 -44.38 -22.58 17.08
C PHE A 204 -43.54 -23.77 16.60
N LEU A 205 -42.27 -23.54 16.24
CA LEU A 205 -41.35 -24.62 15.81
C LEU A 205 -41.11 -25.62 16.94
N SER A 206 -40.93 -25.12 18.17
CA SER A 206 -40.82 -25.95 19.37
C SER A 206 -42.09 -26.80 19.58
N LYS A 207 -43.28 -26.22 19.39
CA LYS A 207 -44.57 -26.94 19.50
C LYS A 207 -44.73 -28.06 18.47
N ILE A 208 -44.14 -27.93 17.28
CA ILE A 208 -44.12 -28.98 16.24
C ILE A 208 -43.10 -30.10 16.56
N GLY A 209 -42.33 -29.95 17.65
CA GLY A 209 -41.38 -30.96 18.12
C GLY A 209 -39.99 -30.82 17.51
N LEU A 210 -39.65 -29.66 16.92
CA LEU A 210 -38.28 -29.41 16.49
C LEU A 210 -37.37 -29.23 17.71
N SER A 211 -36.25 -29.95 17.71
CA SER A 211 -35.19 -29.74 18.70
C SER A 211 -34.50 -28.38 18.50
N ALA A 212 -33.85 -27.86 19.55
CA ALA A 212 -33.10 -26.61 19.48
C ALA A 212 -32.02 -26.64 18.36
N SER A 213 -31.34 -27.77 18.15
CA SER A 213 -30.38 -27.95 17.06
C SER A 213 -31.04 -27.81 15.68
N ASN A 214 -32.25 -28.36 15.50
CA ASN A 214 -33.00 -28.22 14.25
C ASN A 214 -33.46 -26.78 14.02
N ILE A 215 -33.81 -26.05 15.07
CA ILE A 215 -34.16 -24.63 14.96
C ILE A 215 -32.94 -23.79 14.54
N PHE A 216 -31.74 -24.12 15.02
CA PHE A 216 -30.49 -23.50 14.51
C PHE A 216 -30.25 -23.83 13.04
N LEU A 217 -30.52 -25.05 12.57
CA LEU A 217 -30.41 -25.39 11.14
C LEU A 217 -31.38 -24.59 10.28
N VAL A 218 -32.66 -24.53 10.66
CA VAL A 218 -33.68 -23.74 9.95
C VAL A 218 -33.28 -22.25 9.92
N SER A 219 -32.78 -21.73 11.04
CA SER A 219 -32.26 -20.36 11.12
C SER A 219 -31.03 -20.16 10.21
N GLY A 220 -30.11 -21.13 10.15
CA GLY A 220 -28.96 -21.10 9.26
C GLY A 220 -29.35 -21.04 7.79
N ILE A 221 -30.34 -21.84 7.38
CA ILE A 221 -30.91 -21.80 6.02
C ILE A 221 -31.56 -20.44 5.74
N GLY A 222 -32.35 -19.93 6.70
CA GLY A 222 -32.99 -18.61 6.59
C GLY A 222 -31.96 -17.48 6.44
N SER A 223 -30.89 -17.51 7.23
CA SER A 223 -29.77 -16.56 7.14
C SER A 223 -29.05 -16.64 5.79
N ALA A 224 -28.78 -17.86 5.29
CA ALA A 224 -28.14 -18.05 3.99
C ALA A 224 -29.03 -17.55 2.84
N ALA A 225 -30.33 -17.87 2.88
CA ALA A 225 -31.31 -17.41 1.91
C ALA A 225 -31.45 -15.88 1.90
N LEU A 226 -31.50 -15.25 3.08
CA LEU A 226 -31.53 -13.80 3.22
C LEU A 226 -30.26 -13.15 2.65
N THR A 227 -29.10 -13.73 2.92
CA THR A 227 -27.81 -13.25 2.40
C THR A 227 -27.77 -13.34 0.87
N ILE A 228 -28.20 -14.47 0.29
CA ILE A 228 -28.27 -14.66 -1.17
C ILE A 228 -29.28 -13.67 -1.79
N TRP A 229 -30.44 -13.49 -1.17
CA TRP A 229 -31.45 -12.53 -1.62
C TRP A 229 -30.90 -11.10 -1.58
N ALA A 230 -30.24 -10.70 -0.50
CA ALA A 230 -29.62 -9.40 -0.35
C ALA A 230 -28.58 -9.14 -1.46
N LEU A 231 -27.72 -10.12 -1.74
CA LEU A 231 -26.73 -10.05 -2.83
C LEU A 231 -27.36 -9.94 -4.23
N ARG A 232 -28.54 -10.55 -4.45
CA ARG A 232 -29.29 -10.42 -5.71
C ARG A 232 -29.95 -9.06 -5.86
N VAL A 233 -30.47 -8.50 -4.77
CA VAL A 233 -31.19 -7.21 -4.80
C VAL A 233 -30.22 -6.03 -4.82
N LEU A 234 -29.08 -6.14 -4.15
CA LEU A 234 -28.01 -5.13 -4.10
C LEU A 234 -26.66 -5.76 -4.51
N PRO A 235 -26.44 -5.99 -5.81
CA PRO A 235 -25.18 -6.57 -6.31
C PRO A 235 -23.94 -5.75 -5.96
N GLU A 236 -24.09 -4.44 -5.73
CA GLU A 236 -23.02 -3.54 -5.27
C GLU A 236 -22.38 -4.01 -3.95
N MET A 237 -23.14 -4.68 -3.07
CA MET A 237 -22.59 -5.24 -1.83
C MET A 237 -21.54 -6.31 -2.09
N PHE A 238 -21.72 -7.10 -3.17
CA PHE A 238 -20.73 -8.09 -3.57
C PHE A 238 -19.44 -7.42 -4.05
N ILE A 239 -19.55 -6.37 -4.85
CA ILE A 239 -18.40 -5.61 -5.33
C ILE A 239 -17.66 -4.99 -4.13
N ARG A 240 -18.40 -4.37 -3.20
CA ARG A 240 -17.84 -3.81 -1.96
C ARG A 240 -17.17 -4.88 -1.08
N LEU A 241 -17.75 -6.07 -0.95
CA LEU A 241 -17.12 -7.20 -0.25
C LEU A 241 -15.79 -7.56 -0.89
N MET A 242 -15.76 -7.72 -2.22
CA MET A 242 -14.53 -8.02 -2.96
C MET A 242 -13.47 -6.94 -2.74
N LEU A 243 -13.85 -5.66 -2.77
CA LEU A 243 -12.95 -4.54 -2.49
C LEU A 243 -12.39 -4.59 -1.07
N VAL A 244 -13.23 -4.82 -0.06
CA VAL A 244 -12.80 -4.91 1.34
C VAL A 244 -11.79 -6.04 1.51
N LEU A 245 -12.10 -7.23 1.01
CA LEU A 245 -11.19 -8.38 1.07
C LEU A 245 -9.88 -8.04 0.36
N PHE A 246 -9.95 -7.48 -0.85
CA PHE A 246 -8.79 -7.15 -1.65
C PHE A 246 -7.87 -6.09 -1.02
N THR A 247 -8.45 -5.02 -0.46
CA THR A 247 -7.75 -3.87 0.13
C THR A 247 -7.27 -4.10 1.56
N HIS A 248 -7.72 -5.16 2.23
CA HIS A 248 -7.25 -5.52 3.58
C HIS A 248 -6.34 -6.76 3.60
N THR A 249 -6.43 -7.63 2.59
CA THR A 249 -5.60 -8.85 2.52
C THR A 249 -4.41 -8.68 1.58
N ILE A 250 -4.63 -8.25 0.33
CA ILE A 250 -3.58 -8.21 -0.70
C ILE A 250 -2.84 -6.88 -0.70
N TYR A 251 -3.58 -5.79 -0.56
CA TYR A 251 -3.05 -4.43 -0.61
C TYR A 251 -3.16 -3.73 0.73
N ARG A 252 -2.33 -2.70 0.92
CA ARG A 252 -2.50 -1.72 2.00
C ARG A 252 -2.69 -0.36 1.35
N LEU A 253 -3.94 0.10 1.30
CA LEU A 253 -4.31 1.34 0.63
C LEU A 253 -4.07 2.55 1.56
N ILE A 254 -3.25 3.49 1.11
CA ILE A 254 -3.00 4.78 1.77
C ILE A 254 -3.68 5.84 0.90
N ILE A 255 -4.64 6.58 1.45
CA ILE A 255 -5.39 7.60 0.72
C ILE A 255 -5.03 8.97 1.29
N THR A 256 -4.66 9.91 0.42
CA THR A 256 -4.45 11.32 0.79
C THR A 256 -5.44 12.21 0.05
N GLY A 257 -5.94 13.25 0.72
CA GLY A 257 -6.89 14.20 0.12
C GLY A 257 -8.31 13.67 -0.08
N ARG A 258 -8.76 12.68 0.69
CA ARG A 258 -10.11 12.09 0.55
C ARG A 258 -11.22 13.13 0.56
N ASP A 259 -11.10 14.14 1.42
CA ASP A 259 -12.13 15.16 1.61
C ASP A 259 -12.27 16.14 0.42
N ARG A 260 -11.37 16.03 -0.56
CA ARG A 260 -11.39 16.84 -1.80
C ARG A 260 -12.37 16.31 -2.85
N ILE A 261 -12.85 15.08 -2.71
CA ILE A 261 -13.97 14.58 -3.54
C ILE A 261 -15.26 15.18 -2.97
N PRO A 262 -16.04 15.95 -3.76
CA PRO A 262 -17.30 16.53 -3.28
C PRO A 262 -18.25 15.46 -2.75
N GLN A 263 -18.92 15.73 -1.63
CA GLN A 263 -19.95 14.82 -1.08
C GLN A 263 -21.25 14.86 -1.88
N GLU A 264 -21.56 16.01 -2.48
CA GLU A 264 -22.73 16.26 -3.30
C GLU A 264 -22.31 16.89 -4.65
N GLY A 265 -23.21 16.91 -5.64
CA GLY A 265 -22.92 17.48 -6.97
C GLY A 265 -22.01 16.63 -7.86
N GLY A 266 -21.98 16.91 -9.15
CA GLY A 266 -21.19 16.15 -10.13
C GLY A 266 -19.71 16.51 -10.06
N ALA A 267 -18.82 15.53 -10.21
CA ALA A 267 -17.39 15.78 -10.31
C ALA A 267 -16.72 14.79 -11.27
N LEU A 268 -15.75 15.29 -12.04
CA LEU A 268 -14.99 14.49 -13.00
C LEU A 268 -13.66 14.05 -12.38
N LEU A 269 -13.49 12.75 -12.14
CA LEU A 269 -12.26 12.15 -11.67
C LEU A 269 -11.32 11.87 -12.84
N VAL A 270 -10.09 12.38 -12.76
CA VAL A 270 -9.06 12.25 -13.80
C VAL A 270 -7.78 11.63 -13.21
N PRO A 271 -7.72 10.29 -13.11
CA PRO A 271 -6.55 9.55 -12.63
C PRO A 271 -5.52 9.23 -13.73
N ASN A 272 -4.29 8.92 -13.34
CA ASN A 272 -3.36 8.15 -14.21
C ASN A 272 -3.81 6.68 -14.36
N HIS A 273 -3.31 5.97 -15.38
CA HIS A 273 -3.71 4.60 -15.73
C HIS A 273 -2.55 3.61 -15.72
N VAL A 274 -2.39 2.91 -14.60
CA VAL A 274 -1.25 2.05 -14.28
C VAL A 274 -1.60 0.56 -14.33
N SER A 275 -2.83 0.18 -14.04
CA SER A 275 -3.27 -1.22 -14.03
C SER A 275 -4.75 -1.42 -14.35
N PHE A 276 -5.14 -2.69 -14.47
CA PHE A 276 -6.54 -3.05 -14.68
C PHE A 276 -7.42 -2.85 -13.44
N ILE A 277 -6.83 -2.83 -12.25
CA ILE A 277 -7.57 -2.69 -10.99
C ILE A 277 -7.73 -1.23 -10.54
N ASP A 278 -7.26 -0.28 -11.34
CA ASP A 278 -7.30 1.16 -11.01
C ASP A 278 -8.71 1.64 -10.67
N GLY A 279 -9.70 1.21 -11.46
CA GLY A 279 -11.12 1.53 -11.18
C GLY A 279 -11.63 0.95 -9.86
N LEU A 280 -11.19 -0.27 -9.50
CA LEU A 280 -11.53 -0.89 -8.22
C LEU A 280 -10.89 -0.14 -7.04
N LEU A 281 -9.63 0.27 -7.19
CA LEU A 281 -8.92 1.05 -6.16
C LEU A 281 -9.58 2.42 -5.94
N LEU A 282 -10.03 3.08 -7.02
CA LEU A 282 -10.79 4.32 -6.95
C LEU A 282 -12.14 4.13 -6.25
N LEU A 283 -12.84 3.03 -6.51
CA LEU A 283 -14.11 2.71 -5.86
C LEU A 283 -13.96 2.53 -4.34
N ALA A 284 -12.80 2.06 -3.88
CA ALA A 284 -12.50 1.98 -2.44
C ALA A 284 -12.29 3.36 -1.77
N THR A 285 -12.04 4.43 -2.55
CA THR A 285 -11.75 5.76 -1.99
C THR A 285 -12.98 6.52 -1.53
N THR A 286 -14.12 6.29 -2.18
CA THR A 286 -15.37 7.05 -1.99
C THR A 286 -16.57 6.12 -1.81
N ASP A 287 -17.59 6.64 -1.14
CA ASP A 287 -18.85 5.91 -0.91
C ASP A 287 -19.88 6.24 -2.00
N ARG A 288 -19.60 7.26 -2.82
CA ARG A 288 -20.41 7.63 -3.98
C ARG A 288 -20.15 6.68 -5.15
N PRO A 289 -21.19 6.27 -5.91
CA PRO A 289 -21.00 5.48 -7.10
C PRO A 289 -20.22 6.28 -8.15
N ILE A 290 -19.28 5.62 -8.83
CA ILE A 290 -18.47 6.20 -9.91
C ILE A 290 -18.89 5.58 -11.24
N ARG A 291 -19.22 6.41 -12.22
CA ARG A 291 -19.47 6.03 -13.61
C ARG A 291 -18.15 6.06 -14.38
N PHE A 292 -17.59 4.88 -14.67
CA PHE A 292 -16.33 4.78 -15.40
C PHE A 292 -16.56 4.83 -16.91
N LEU A 293 -15.70 5.55 -17.63
CA LEU A 293 -15.58 5.42 -19.08
C LEU A 293 -14.55 4.33 -19.38
N VAL A 294 -14.97 3.26 -20.04
CA VAL A 294 -14.16 2.05 -20.29
C VAL A 294 -14.25 1.64 -21.75
N ASP A 295 -13.15 1.17 -22.33
CA ASP A 295 -13.16 0.70 -23.71
C ASP A 295 -14.15 -0.45 -23.92
N GLN A 296 -14.88 -0.42 -25.04
CA GLN A 296 -15.90 -1.40 -25.42
C GLN A 296 -15.38 -2.85 -25.32
N TYR A 297 -14.11 -3.09 -25.69
CA TYR A 297 -13.49 -4.41 -25.62
C TYR A 297 -13.50 -5.00 -24.19
N TYR A 298 -13.22 -4.18 -23.18
CA TYR A 298 -13.23 -4.62 -21.78
C TYR A 298 -14.65 -4.70 -21.22
N TYR A 299 -15.54 -3.83 -21.68
CA TYR A 299 -16.96 -3.84 -21.30
C TYR A 299 -17.64 -5.15 -21.72
N ASP A 300 -17.36 -5.66 -22.92
CA ASP A 300 -17.99 -6.88 -23.46
C ASP A 300 -17.38 -8.20 -22.96
N HIS A 301 -16.38 -8.14 -22.09
CA HIS A 301 -15.79 -9.34 -21.51
C HIS A 301 -16.81 -10.09 -20.62
N ARG A 302 -17.02 -11.39 -20.87
CA ARG A 302 -18.09 -12.22 -20.25
C ARG A 302 -18.15 -12.15 -18.72
N VAL A 303 -16.99 -12.04 -18.07
CA VAL A 303 -16.90 -11.95 -16.60
C VAL A 303 -17.13 -10.53 -16.09
N LEU A 304 -16.72 -9.50 -16.84
CA LEU A 304 -16.74 -8.12 -16.38
C LEU A 304 -18.03 -7.40 -16.73
N GLN A 305 -18.67 -7.78 -17.83
CA GLN A 305 -19.90 -7.16 -18.32
C GLN A 305 -21.01 -7.09 -17.26
N PRO A 306 -21.30 -8.14 -16.46
CA PRO A 306 -22.30 -8.05 -15.39
C PRO A 306 -21.96 -6.96 -14.35
N PHE A 307 -20.68 -6.89 -13.94
CA PHE A 307 -20.21 -5.87 -13.00
C PHE A 307 -20.23 -4.47 -13.60
N ALA A 308 -19.83 -4.34 -14.87
CA ALA A 308 -19.86 -3.09 -15.60
C ALA A 308 -21.28 -2.51 -15.71
N LYS A 309 -22.28 -3.37 -15.95
CA LYS A 309 -23.71 -3.00 -15.96
C LYS A 309 -24.18 -2.53 -14.59
N ILE A 310 -23.81 -3.25 -13.51
CA ILE A 310 -24.15 -2.85 -12.13
C ILE A 310 -23.58 -1.47 -11.79
N MET A 311 -22.32 -1.23 -12.17
CA MET A 311 -21.64 0.05 -11.92
C MET A 311 -22.10 1.19 -12.83
N GLY A 312 -22.91 0.91 -13.86
CA GLY A 312 -23.28 1.87 -14.90
C GLY A 312 -22.07 2.42 -15.65
N VAL A 313 -21.14 1.55 -16.01
CA VAL A 313 -19.99 1.88 -16.87
C VAL A 313 -20.50 2.40 -18.21
N ILE A 314 -19.88 3.48 -18.69
CA ILE A 314 -20.15 4.09 -19.99
C ILE A 314 -19.14 3.52 -20.98
N PRO A 315 -19.54 2.64 -21.90
CA PRO A 315 -18.61 2.07 -22.86
C PRO A 315 -18.21 3.12 -23.91
N ILE A 316 -16.95 3.10 -24.33
CA ILE A 316 -16.42 3.98 -25.38
C ILE A 316 -15.58 3.18 -26.35
N SER A 317 -15.83 3.30 -27.65
CA SER A 317 -15.05 2.60 -28.67
C SER A 317 -13.84 3.46 -29.06
N SER A 318 -12.62 3.07 -28.67
CA SER A 318 -11.40 3.82 -29.04
C SER A 318 -11.16 3.89 -30.56
N ASN A 319 -11.65 2.89 -31.30
CA ASN A 319 -11.61 2.81 -32.76
C ASN A 319 -12.98 3.10 -33.42
N GLY A 320 -13.95 3.58 -32.64
CA GLY A 320 -15.30 3.85 -33.11
C GLY A 320 -15.39 5.11 -33.97
N SER A 321 -16.55 5.32 -34.58
CA SER A 321 -16.79 6.53 -35.35
C SER A 321 -16.75 7.78 -34.42
N PRO A 322 -16.35 8.97 -34.91
CA PRO A 322 -16.34 10.18 -34.10
C PRO A 322 -17.70 10.48 -33.42
N ARG A 323 -18.81 10.04 -34.03
CA ARG A 323 -20.17 10.18 -33.48
C ARG A 323 -20.39 9.31 -32.24
N GLU A 324 -19.92 8.07 -32.24
CA GLU A 324 -20.02 7.14 -31.10
C GLU A 324 -19.24 7.66 -29.89
N ILE A 325 -17.99 8.09 -30.13
CA ILE A 325 -17.15 8.71 -29.10
C ILE A 325 -17.85 9.95 -28.52
N LEU A 326 -18.39 10.82 -29.36
CA LEU A 326 -19.15 12.00 -28.91
C LEU A 326 -20.39 11.63 -28.10
N HIS A 327 -21.09 10.56 -28.48
CA HIS A 327 -22.27 10.09 -27.75
C HIS A 327 -21.89 9.65 -26.32
N ALA A 328 -20.85 8.82 -26.17
CA ALA A 328 -20.35 8.39 -24.87
C ALA A 328 -19.90 9.58 -23.99
N LEU A 329 -19.18 10.56 -24.56
CA LEU A 329 -18.76 11.76 -23.83
C LEU A 329 -19.96 12.64 -23.41
N ARG A 330 -21.03 12.72 -24.22
CA ARG A 330 -22.27 13.42 -23.84
C ARG A 330 -23.01 12.69 -22.73
N GLN A 331 -23.09 11.37 -22.79
CA GLN A 331 -23.70 10.56 -21.72
C GLN A 331 -22.95 10.75 -20.40
N ALA A 332 -21.62 10.79 -20.43
CA ALA A 332 -20.79 11.13 -19.29
C ALA A 332 -21.10 12.53 -18.74
N GLY A 333 -21.27 13.53 -19.61
CA GLY A 333 -21.69 14.87 -19.21
C GLY A 333 -23.06 14.88 -18.51
N GLN A 334 -24.03 14.15 -19.05
CA GLN A 334 -25.36 14.02 -18.42
C GLN A 334 -25.31 13.34 -17.05
N SER A 335 -24.38 12.40 -16.83
CA SER A 335 -24.14 11.82 -15.49
C SER A 335 -23.64 12.87 -14.50
N LEU A 336 -22.73 13.75 -14.92
CA LEU A 336 -22.28 14.87 -14.09
C LEU A 336 -23.45 15.82 -13.75
N ASP A 337 -24.31 16.12 -14.74
CA ASP A 337 -25.48 16.99 -14.55
C ASP A 337 -26.49 16.40 -13.54
N ARG A 338 -26.56 15.08 -13.41
CA ARG A 338 -27.36 14.37 -12.38
C ARG A 338 -26.69 14.30 -11.01
N GLY A 339 -25.53 14.93 -10.84
CA GLY A 339 -24.77 14.87 -9.61
C GLY A 339 -24.06 13.53 -9.39
N GLU A 340 -23.73 12.77 -10.44
CA GLU A 340 -22.94 11.54 -10.32
C GLU A 340 -21.43 11.84 -10.43
N LEU A 341 -20.59 10.97 -9.85
CA LEU A 341 -19.14 11.01 -10.12
C LEU A 341 -18.88 10.30 -11.44
N VAL A 342 -18.07 10.90 -12.29
CA VAL A 342 -17.63 10.30 -13.57
C VAL A 342 -16.12 10.16 -13.54
N CYS A 343 -15.59 9.02 -13.98
CA CYS A 343 -14.15 8.79 -14.04
C CYS A 343 -13.72 8.46 -15.47
N ILE A 344 -12.69 9.17 -15.95
CA ILE A 344 -12.06 8.91 -17.24
C ILE A 344 -10.54 8.83 -17.06
N PHE A 345 -9.94 7.78 -17.60
CA PHE A 345 -8.48 7.64 -17.69
C PHE A 345 -7.99 8.36 -18.96
N PRO A 346 -7.41 9.58 -18.85
CA PRO A 346 -7.12 10.43 -20.00
C PRO A 346 -5.92 9.95 -20.82
N GLU A 347 -5.11 9.02 -20.30
CA GLU A 347 -4.00 8.37 -21.03
C GLU A 347 -4.50 7.50 -22.20
N GLY A 348 -5.75 7.01 -22.11
CA GLY A 348 -6.39 6.16 -23.12
C GLY A 348 -5.83 4.73 -23.23
N GLN A 349 -4.75 4.42 -22.54
CA GLN A 349 -4.17 3.08 -22.44
C GLN A 349 -3.42 2.93 -21.12
N ILE A 350 -3.24 1.68 -20.67
CA ILE A 350 -2.42 1.37 -19.49
C ILE A 350 -0.94 1.57 -19.86
N THR A 351 -0.19 2.29 -19.02
CA THR A 351 1.25 2.50 -19.23
C THR A 351 2.03 1.18 -19.29
N ARG A 352 3.07 1.12 -20.14
CA ARG A 352 3.98 -0.04 -20.27
C ARG A 352 5.31 0.16 -19.56
N THR A 353 5.58 1.37 -19.09
CA THR A 353 6.84 1.76 -18.44
C THR A 353 6.62 2.30 -17.02
N GLY A 354 5.37 2.39 -16.56
CA GLY A 354 5.04 3.03 -15.29
C GLY A 354 5.07 4.56 -15.33
N ASN A 355 5.52 5.16 -16.43
CA ASN A 355 5.53 6.61 -16.62
C ASN A 355 4.15 7.12 -17.04
N LEU A 356 3.84 8.36 -16.64
CA LEU A 356 2.63 9.08 -16.99
C LEU A 356 2.62 9.42 -18.49
N LEU A 357 1.66 8.88 -19.23
CA LEU A 357 1.49 9.17 -20.65
C LEU A 357 0.89 10.57 -20.88
N PRO A 358 0.93 11.09 -22.12
CA PRO A 358 0.22 12.32 -22.48
C PRO A 358 -1.30 12.17 -22.27
N PHE A 359 -1.93 13.22 -21.73
CA PHE A 359 -3.37 13.23 -21.49
C PHE A 359 -4.11 13.68 -22.74
N ARG A 360 -5.11 12.89 -23.16
CA ARG A 360 -6.00 13.26 -24.25
C ARG A 360 -7.05 14.26 -23.76
N SER A 361 -7.40 15.23 -24.62
CA SER A 361 -8.40 16.26 -24.31
C SER A 361 -9.86 15.78 -24.36
N GLY A 362 -10.13 14.47 -24.35
CA GLY A 362 -11.49 13.93 -24.41
C GLY A 362 -12.34 14.38 -23.23
N PHE A 363 -11.73 14.47 -22.05
CA PHE A 363 -12.41 14.86 -20.81
C PHE A 363 -12.82 16.34 -20.79
N THR A 364 -12.10 17.23 -21.48
CA THR A 364 -12.47 18.66 -21.56
C THR A 364 -13.80 18.84 -22.28
N ARG A 365 -14.14 17.94 -23.20
CA ARG A 365 -15.46 17.92 -23.87
C ARG A 365 -16.59 17.48 -22.94
N ILE A 366 -16.31 16.64 -21.94
CA ILE A 366 -17.30 16.17 -20.96
C ILE A 366 -17.74 17.36 -20.08
N VAL A 367 -16.77 18.13 -19.59
CA VAL A 367 -17.02 19.26 -18.67
C VAL A 367 -17.37 20.57 -19.38
N LYS A 368 -17.21 20.66 -20.71
CA LYS A 368 -17.52 21.87 -21.47
C LYS A 368 -18.96 22.34 -21.25
N GLY A 369 -19.12 23.58 -20.80
CA GLY A 369 -20.41 24.20 -20.52
C GLY A 369 -21.05 23.75 -19.20
N ARG A 370 -20.29 23.09 -18.31
CA ARG A 370 -20.73 22.64 -16.99
C ARG A 370 -19.88 23.29 -15.91
N ASP A 371 -20.52 23.60 -14.79
CA ASP A 371 -19.85 24.05 -13.57
C ASP A 371 -19.60 22.85 -12.65
N VAL A 372 -18.65 22.00 -13.05
CA VAL A 372 -18.29 20.78 -12.32
C VAL A 372 -16.77 20.71 -12.15
N PRO A 373 -16.26 20.41 -10.95
CA PRO A 373 -14.83 20.34 -10.72
C PRO A 373 -14.20 19.11 -11.39
N ILE A 374 -12.95 19.30 -11.84
CA ILE A 374 -12.05 18.24 -12.27
C ILE A 374 -11.16 17.85 -11.08
N ILE A 375 -11.19 16.59 -10.68
CA ILE A 375 -10.42 16.07 -9.53
C ILE A 375 -9.23 15.27 -10.05
N PRO A 376 -8.00 15.81 -10.01
CA PRO A 376 -6.80 15.08 -10.41
C PRO A 376 -6.47 14.01 -9.36
N ILE A 377 -6.15 12.80 -9.82
CA ILE A 377 -5.81 11.68 -8.93
C ILE A 377 -4.53 10.99 -9.41
N ASN A 378 -3.65 10.64 -8.48
CA ASN A 378 -2.48 9.83 -8.76
C ASN A 378 -2.53 8.50 -8.00
N LEU A 379 -2.43 7.41 -8.77
CA LEU A 379 -2.26 6.03 -8.34
C LEU A 379 -0.77 5.70 -8.35
N ASP A 380 -0.20 5.61 -7.15
CA ASP A 380 1.20 5.33 -6.91
C ASP A 380 1.40 3.89 -6.38
N ARG A 381 2.54 3.28 -6.77
CA ARG A 381 2.88 1.87 -6.46
C ARG A 381 1.88 0.85 -7.02
N VAL A 382 1.05 1.22 -7.97
CA VAL A 382 0.25 0.23 -8.69
C VAL A 382 1.14 -0.56 -9.68
N TRP A 383 2.19 0.09 -10.21
CA TRP A 383 3.28 -0.53 -10.95
C TRP A 383 4.15 -1.39 -10.05
N GLY A 384 4.40 -2.65 -10.43
CA GLY A 384 5.08 -3.64 -9.57
C GLY A 384 4.13 -4.58 -8.83
N SER A 385 2.81 -4.31 -8.86
CA SER A 385 1.78 -5.23 -8.36
C SER A 385 1.56 -6.41 -9.30
N ILE A 386 0.90 -7.46 -8.80
CA ILE A 386 0.60 -8.67 -9.59
C ILE A 386 -0.31 -8.41 -10.81
N PHE A 387 -0.96 -7.24 -10.88
CA PHE A 387 -1.85 -6.82 -11.97
C PHE A 387 -1.27 -5.71 -12.86
N SER A 388 0.03 -5.40 -12.73
CA SER A 388 0.75 -4.46 -13.61
C SER A 388 1.47 -5.21 -14.74
N PHE A 389 1.93 -4.50 -15.78
CA PHE A 389 2.66 -5.10 -16.93
C PHE A 389 4.14 -5.42 -16.67
N ILE A 390 4.66 -5.23 -15.44
CA ILE A 390 6.10 -5.40 -15.14
C ILE A 390 6.62 -6.80 -15.54
N GLY A 391 7.70 -6.91 -16.33
CA GLY A 391 8.21 -8.22 -16.79
C GLY A 391 7.36 -8.92 -17.87
N GLY A 392 6.49 -8.20 -18.58
CA GLY A 392 5.85 -8.65 -19.82
C GLY A 392 4.63 -9.57 -19.66
N ARG A 393 4.16 -9.82 -18.43
CA ARG A 393 2.97 -10.65 -18.14
C ARG A 393 1.99 -9.88 -17.25
N PHE A 394 0.69 -10.11 -17.40
CA PHE A 394 -0.35 -9.39 -16.63
C PHE A 394 -0.77 -10.11 -15.33
N LEU A 395 -0.63 -11.44 -15.31
CA LEU A 395 -1.00 -12.33 -14.19
C LEU A 395 0.10 -13.39 -13.98
N GLY A 396 0.13 -14.02 -12.81
CA GLY A 396 1.06 -15.11 -12.48
C GLY A 396 2.38 -14.67 -11.84
N LYS A 397 2.42 -13.46 -11.27
CA LYS A 397 3.57 -12.97 -10.48
C LYS A 397 3.32 -13.16 -9.00
N TRP A 398 4.38 -13.44 -8.26
CA TRP A 398 4.35 -13.41 -6.81
C TRP A 398 4.59 -11.98 -6.32
N PRO A 399 3.77 -11.46 -5.38
CA PRO A 399 3.96 -10.12 -4.85
C PRO A 399 5.31 -10.04 -4.11
N THR A 400 6.08 -8.99 -4.36
CA THR A 400 7.39 -8.79 -3.69
C THR A 400 7.26 -8.40 -2.23
N ARG A 401 6.08 -7.91 -1.82
CA ARG A 401 5.71 -7.53 -0.46
C ARG A 401 4.23 -7.84 -0.22
N PHE A 402 3.89 -8.33 0.97
CA PHE A 402 2.51 -8.64 1.36
C PHE A 402 2.22 -8.10 2.77
N PRO A 403 1.15 -7.30 2.97
CA PRO A 403 0.30 -6.67 1.95
C PRO A 403 1.08 -5.58 1.17
N TYR A 404 0.78 -5.45 -0.12
CA TYR A 404 1.50 -4.52 -1.00
C TYR A 404 0.97 -3.08 -0.82
N PRO A 405 1.82 -2.09 -0.48
CA PRO A 405 1.35 -0.74 -0.22
C PRO A 405 1.00 -0.01 -1.52
N ILE A 406 -0.23 0.48 -1.64
CA ILE A 406 -0.68 1.36 -2.74
C ILE A 406 -0.99 2.72 -2.14
N THR A 407 -0.56 3.78 -2.82
CA THR A 407 -0.87 5.15 -2.40
C THR A 407 -1.75 5.81 -3.45
N LEU A 408 -2.88 6.34 -3.03
CA LEU A 408 -3.82 7.06 -3.87
C LEU A 408 -3.90 8.50 -3.37
N SER A 409 -3.46 9.43 -4.20
CA SER A 409 -3.39 10.84 -3.84
C SER A 409 -4.40 11.63 -4.66
N ILE A 410 -5.32 12.29 -3.97
CA ILE A 410 -6.38 13.10 -4.57
C ILE A 410 -5.95 14.57 -4.44
N GLY A 411 -5.83 15.27 -5.56
CA GLY A 411 -5.46 16.69 -5.61
C GLY A 411 -6.64 17.63 -5.43
N ASP A 412 -6.33 18.92 -5.32
CA ASP A 412 -7.35 19.96 -5.13
C ASP A 412 -8.26 20.07 -6.36
N PRO A 413 -9.55 20.39 -6.18
CA PRO A 413 -10.49 20.54 -7.29
C PRO A 413 -10.05 21.63 -8.28
N LEU A 414 -9.98 21.28 -9.55
CA LEU A 414 -9.63 22.20 -10.65
C LEU A 414 -10.90 22.66 -11.38
N PRO A 415 -10.92 23.90 -11.93
CA PRO A 415 -12.03 24.40 -12.74
C PRO A 415 -12.33 23.54 -13.98
N SER A 416 -13.56 23.58 -14.48
CA SER A 416 -13.95 22.87 -15.72
C SER A 416 -13.25 23.39 -16.98
N THR A 417 -12.62 24.56 -16.91
CA THR A 417 -11.88 25.20 -18.00
C THR A 417 -10.41 24.78 -18.09
N THR A 418 -9.90 24.02 -17.11
CA THR A 418 -8.49 23.62 -17.05
C THR A 418 -8.08 22.74 -18.23
N SER A 419 -6.89 23.01 -18.77
CA SER A 419 -6.35 22.31 -19.94
C SER A 419 -5.85 20.89 -19.61
N ALA A 420 -5.67 20.06 -20.64
CA ALA A 420 -5.13 18.70 -20.46
C ALA A 420 -3.70 18.68 -19.90
N GLU A 421 -2.88 19.67 -20.24
CA GLU A 421 -1.50 19.77 -19.77
C GLU A 421 -1.44 20.16 -18.29
N GLU A 422 -2.27 21.12 -17.87
CA GLU A 422 -2.36 21.54 -16.47
C GLU A 422 -2.87 20.40 -15.57
N VAL A 423 -3.92 19.67 -15.99
CA VAL A 423 -4.41 18.51 -15.24
C VAL A 423 -3.33 17.42 -15.16
N ARG A 424 -2.59 17.18 -16.25
CA ARG A 424 -1.47 16.23 -16.25
C ARG A 424 -0.36 16.66 -15.29
N HIS A 425 -0.02 17.96 -15.26
CA HIS A 425 0.95 18.50 -14.33
C HIS A 425 0.52 18.31 -12.88
N ALA A 426 -0.75 18.59 -12.55
CA ALA A 426 -1.30 18.35 -11.22
C ALA A 426 -1.21 16.86 -10.81
N VAL A 427 -1.51 15.93 -11.73
CA VAL A 427 -1.34 14.48 -11.47
C VAL A 427 0.14 14.12 -11.26
N GLN A 428 1.06 14.75 -11.99
CA GLN A 428 2.50 14.53 -11.84
C GLN A 428 3.03 15.04 -10.48
N GLU A 429 2.59 16.21 -10.02
CA GLU A 429 2.91 16.74 -8.69
C GLU A 429 2.40 15.83 -7.57
N LEU A 430 1.19 15.28 -7.71
CA LEU A 430 0.66 14.27 -6.81
C LEU A 430 1.53 13.00 -6.79
N GLY A 431 2.09 12.62 -7.94
CA GLY A 431 3.10 11.56 -8.06
C GLY A 431 4.37 11.83 -7.27
N GLU A 432 4.91 13.05 -7.36
CA GLU A 432 6.08 13.46 -6.57
C GLU A 432 5.78 13.43 -5.06
N ALA A 433 4.64 13.98 -4.65
CA ALA A 433 4.21 13.99 -3.25
C ALA A 433 4.04 12.55 -2.72
N ALA A 434 3.43 11.67 -3.52
CA ALA A 434 3.28 10.26 -3.18
C ALA A 434 4.63 9.55 -3.03
N TRP A 435 5.66 9.96 -3.78
CA TRP A 435 7.01 9.42 -3.62
C TRP A 435 7.57 9.64 -2.21
N ARG A 436 7.28 10.79 -1.59
CA ARG A 436 7.72 11.07 -0.20
C ARG A 436 7.10 10.12 0.80
N LEU A 437 5.86 9.68 0.57
CA LEU A 437 5.17 8.68 1.40
C LEU A 437 5.81 7.28 1.31
N ARG A 438 6.70 7.05 0.33
CA ARG A 438 7.47 5.82 0.21
C ARG A 438 8.59 5.72 1.24
N LYS A 439 9.12 6.87 1.70
CA LYS A 439 10.34 6.99 2.53
C LYS A 439 10.38 6.06 3.74
N PRO A 440 9.31 5.90 4.57
CA PRO A 440 9.37 5.05 5.78
C PRO A 440 9.66 3.57 5.50
N THR A 441 9.48 3.12 4.25
CA THR A 441 9.67 1.73 3.83
C THR A 441 10.93 1.52 2.98
N ARG A 442 11.70 2.58 2.73
CA ARG A 442 12.98 2.55 2.01
C ARG A 442 14.13 2.30 2.98
N ARG A 443 15.29 1.93 2.45
CA ARG A 443 16.47 1.55 3.24
C ARG A 443 17.71 2.22 2.68
N PRO A 444 18.70 2.57 3.53
CA PRO A 444 19.99 3.06 3.07
C PRO A 444 20.63 2.15 2.01
N LEU A 445 21.46 2.73 1.14
CA LEU A 445 22.03 2.03 -0.02
C LEU A 445 22.79 0.76 0.35
N HIS A 446 23.59 0.79 1.42
CA HIS A 446 24.31 -0.39 1.90
C HIS A 446 23.39 -1.49 2.43
N HIS A 447 22.20 -1.16 2.96
CA HIS A 447 21.21 -2.16 3.37
C HIS A 447 20.69 -2.91 2.15
N SER A 448 20.35 -2.18 1.08
CA SER A 448 19.91 -2.75 -0.19
C SER A 448 21.01 -3.60 -0.83
N PHE A 449 22.27 -3.14 -0.78
CA PHE A 449 23.43 -3.93 -1.21
C PHE A 449 23.57 -5.23 -0.41
N VAL A 450 23.58 -5.18 0.93
CA VAL A 450 23.71 -6.37 1.79
C VAL A 450 22.58 -7.37 1.52
N TRP A 451 21.35 -6.89 1.39
CA TRP A 451 20.19 -7.73 1.07
C TRP A 451 20.34 -8.40 -0.31
N SER A 452 20.72 -7.64 -1.34
CA SER A 452 20.96 -8.16 -2.70
C SER A 452 22.06 -9.22 -2.71
N MET A 453 23.18 -8.98 -2.02
CA MET A 453 24.31 -9.92 -1.98
C MET A 453 23.96 -11.22 -1.23
N ARG A 454 23.17 -11.14 -0.15
CA ARG A 454 22.73 -12.32 0.61
C ARG A 454 21.69 -13.18 -0.10
N LYS A 455 20.89 -12.58 -0.97
CA LYS A 455 19.82 -13.30 -1.69
C LYS A 455 20.37 -14.37 -2.63
N HIS A 456 21.50 -14.07 -3.29
CA HIS A 456 22.15 -14.98 -4.25
C HIS A 456 23.68 -15.00 -4.06
N PRO A 457 24.19 -15.59 -2.95
CA PRO A 457 25.58 -15.42 -2.51
C PRO A 457 26.63 -15.92 -3.51
N PHE A 458 26.33 -16.98 -4.28
CA PHE A 458 27.28 -17.56 -5.23
C PHE A 458 27.20 -16.94 -6.64
N ARG A 459 26.29 -15.99 -6.86
CA ARG A 459 26.13 -15.34 -8.17
C ARG A 459 27.29 -14.39 -8.45
N PHE A 460 27.78 -14.36 -9.69
CA PHE A 460 28.72 -13.36 -10.17
C PHE A 460 28.11 -11.95 -10.10
N VAL A 461 28.80 -11.00 -9.46
CA VAL A 461 28.33 -9.61 -9.32
C VAL A 461 29.31 -8.59 -9.88
N PHE A 462 30.61 -8.74 -9.65
CA PHE A 462 31.61 -7.77 -10.08
C PHE A 462 32.73 -8.44 -10.85
N GLY A 463 33.24 -7.75 -11.88
CA GLY A 463 34.45 -8.11 -12.60
C GLY A 463 35.27 -6.89 -12.96
N ASP A 464 36.57 -7.05 -13.06
CA ASP A 464 37.49 -6.13 -13.75
C ASP A 464 38.70 -6.93 -14.28
N ALA A 465 39.64 -6.26 -14.95
CA ALA A 465 40.84 -6.91 -15.51
C ALA A 465 41.70 -7.65 -14.47
N THR A 466 41.69 -7.21 -13.20
CA THR A 466 42.49 -7.82 -12.12
C THR A 466 41.74 -8.92 -11.37
N ARG A 467 40.40 -8.81 -11.33
CA ARG A 467 39.49 -9.73 -10.66
C ARG A 467 38.32 -10.01 -11.60
N PRO A 468 38.48 -10.94 -12.56
CA PRO A 468 37.49 -11.15 -13.61
C PRO A 468 36.17 -11.74 -13.09
N CYS A 469 36.20 -12.44 -11.96
CA CYS A 469 35.01 -13.06 -11.37
C CYS A 469 34.96 -12.85 -9.85
N VAL A 470 34.01 -12.03 -9.39
CA VAL A 470 33.72 -11.83 -7.96
C VAL A 470 32.25 -12.16 -7.72
N SER A 471 32.00 -13.11 -6.81
CA SER A 471 30.65 -13.48 -6.40
C SER A 471 30.04 -12.48 -5.42
N CYS A 472 28.71 -12.48 -5.26
CA CYS A 472 27.99 -11.67 -4.28
C CYS A 472 28.55 -11.83 -2.86
N PHE A 473 28.85 -13.07 -2.47
CA PHE A 473 29.46 -13.39 -1.18
C PHE A 473 30.87 -12.82 -1.04
N GLN A 474 31.70 -12.94 -2.08
CA GLN A 474 33.05 -12.36 -2.09
C GLN A 474 33.02 -10.84 -2.08
N ALA A 475 32.07 -10.21 -2.78
CA ALA A 475 31.89 -8.76 -2.78
C ALA A 475 31.47 -8.26 -1.41
N LEU A 476 30.46 -8.89 -0.78
CA LEU A 476 30.02 -8.52 0.56
C LEU A 476 31.13 -8.72 1.60
N THR A 477 31.80 -9.87 1.58
CA THR A 477 32.94 -10.18 2.46
C THR A 477 34.07 -9.17 2.26
N GLY A 478 34.39 -8.83 1.01
CA GLY A 478 35.41 -7.86 0.65
C GLY A 478 35.09 -6.46 1.16
N ALA A 479 33.84 -5.99 1.00
CA ALA A 479 33.40 -4.70 1.52
C ALA A 479 33.48 -4.62 3.05
N ILE A 480 33.08 -5.69 3.76
CA ILE A 480 33.13 -5.76 5.23
C ILE A 480 34.58 -5.79 5.71
N ALA A 481 35.43 -6.61 5.09
CA ALA A 481 36.84 -6.70 5.45
C ALA A 481 37.55 -5.36 5.23
N LEU A 482 37.26 -4.68 4.11
CA LEU A 482 37.80 -3.36 3.79
C LEU A 482 37.32 -2.30 4.78
N ALA A 483 36.02 -2.25 5.10
CA ALA A 483 35.47 -1.32 6.09
C ALA A 483 36.13 -1.48 7.46
N ARG A 484 36.29 -2.73 7.92
CA ARG A 484 36.95 -3.06 9.18
C ARG A 484 38.41 -2.62 9.22
N ALA A 485 39.14 -2.80 8.11
CA ALA A 485 40.54 -2.40 8.01
C ALA A 485 40.71 -0.87 7.93
N LEU A 486 39.74 -0.15 7.34
CA LEU A 486 39.74 1.31 7.24
C LEU A 486 39.26 2.00 8.52
N ARG A 487 38.54 1.29 9.40
CA ARG A 487 37.97 1.83 10.64
C ARG A 487 38.96 2.67 11.47
N PRO A 488 40.20 2.25 11.76
CA PRO A 488 41.13 3.06 12.55
C PRO A 488 41.56 4.35 11.86
N ARG A 489 41.59 4.36 10.51
CA ARG A 489 41.99 5.53 9.71
C ARG A 489 40.86 6.53 9.50
N TRP A 490 39.61 6.09 9.67
CA TRP A 490 38.40 6.92 9.56
C TRP A 490 37.78 7.28 10.90
N GLU A 491 38.46 6.99 12.01
CA GLU A 491 38.01 7.38 13.34
C GLU A 491 37.89 8.91 13.43
N GLY A 492 36.81 9.40 14.04
CA GLY A 492 36.51 10.84 14.13
C GLY A 492 36.05 11.54 12.84
N GLN A 493 36.18 10.93 11.66
CA GLN A 493 35.83 11.57 10.38
C GLN A 493 34.42 11.20 9.92
N HIS A 494 33.52 12.15 9.75
CA HIS A 494 32.18 11.88 9.20
C HIS A 494 32.16 11.75 7.67
N THR A 495 33.06 12.48 7.00
CA THR A 495 33.19 12.54 5.55
C THR A 495 34.55 11.98 5.14
N VAL A 496 34.59 11.14 4.11
CA VAL A 496 35.82 10.48 3.65
C VAL A 496 36.02 10.65 2.15
N GLY A 497 37.25 10.98 1.76
CA GLY A 497 37.65 11.12 0.36
C GLY A 497 37.95 9.77 -0.28
N ILE A 498 37.50 9.57 -1.51
CA ILE A 498 37.84 8.42 -2.35
C ILE A 498 38.35 8.94 -3.69
N LEU A 499 39.55 8.53 -4.07
CA LEU A 499 40.18 8.90 -5.33
C LEU A 499 40.64 7.61 -6.01
N LEU A 500 39.68 6.87 -6.53
CA LEU A 500 39.87 5.59 -7.21
C LEU A 500 39.04 5.57 -8.51
N PRO A 501 39.55 4.95 -9.58
CA PRO A 501 38.79 4.80 -10.82
C PRO A 501 37.74 3.68 -10.70
N PRO A 502 36.81 3.60 -11.67
CA PRO A 502 35.91 2.45 -11.79
C PRO A 502 36.69 1.13 -11.82
N SER A 503 36.49 0.33 -10.78
CA SER A 503 37.15 -0.94 -10.53
C SER A 503 36.40 -1.69 -9.43
N VAL A 504 36.65 -3.00 -9.28
CA VAL A 504 36.13 -3.76 -8.13
C VAL A 504 36.59 -3.11 -6.82
N GLY A 505 37.85 -2.67 -6.74
CA GLY A 505 38.39 -1.98 -5.58
C GLY A 505 37.65 -0.67 -5.25
N GLY A 506 37.42 0.19 -6.25
CA GLY A 506 36.69 1.44 -6.10
C GLY A 506 35.22 1.24 -5.71
N ALA A 507 34.56 0.22 -6.26
CA ALA A 507 33.20 -0.14 -5.89
C ALA A 507 33.12 -0.62 -4.42
N LEU A 508 34.02 -1.52 -4.02
CA LEU A 508 34.07 -2.02 -2.64
C LEU A 508 34.45 -0.93 -1.64
N ALA A 509 35.31 0.03 -2.02
CA ALA A 509 35.64 1.19 -1.19
C ALA A 509 34.42 2.07 -0.89
N ASN A 510 33.62 2.36 -1.91
CA ASN A 510 32.38 3.13 -1.73
C ASN A 510 31.36 2.39 -0.84
N VAL A 511 31.20 1.07 -1.04
CA VAL A 511 30.33 0.27 -0.18
C VAL A 511 30.87 0.20 1.25
N ALA A 512 32.18 0.07 1.43
CA ALA A 512 32.83 0.01 2.74
C ALA A 512 32.65 1.31 3.54
N ALA A 513 32.84 2.48 2.91
CA ALA A 513 32.57 3.77 3.52
C ALA A 513 31.10 3.90 3.95
N THR A 514 30.18 3.50 3.07
CA THR A 514 28.74 3.53 3.34
C THR A 514 28.35 2.58 4.50
N LEU A 515 28.91 1.36 4.55
CA LEU A 515 28.74 0.40 5.66
C LEU A 515 29.26 0.95 6.99
N SER A 516 30.28 1.81 6.93
CA SER A 516 30.88 2.47 8.09
C SER A 516 30.10 3.72 8.52
N GLY A 517 28.99 4.04 7.87
CA GLY A 517 28.16 5.22 8.15
C GLY A 517 28.84 6.54 7.80
N ARG A 518 29.78 6.54 6.84
CA ARG A 518 30.52 7.72 6.38
C ARG A 518 29.92 8.29 5.10
N THR A 519 29.96 9.60 4.96
CA THR A 519 29.62 10.29 3.71
C THR A 519 30.79 10.19 2.75
N THR A 520 30.57 9.68 1.54
CA THR A 520 31.64 9.52 0.53
C THR A 520 31.81 10.78 -0.31
N VAL A 521 33.06 11.13 -0.61
CA VAL A 521 33.39 12.18 -1.58
C VAL A 521 34.33 11.56 -2.61
N ASN A 522 33.76 11.16 -3.74
CA ASN A 522 34.56 10.68 -4.86
C ASN A 522 35.17 11.91 -5.55
N LEU A 523 36.47 12.11 -5.38
CA LEU A 523 37.18 13.29 -5.87
C LEU A 523 37.43 13.18 -7.39
N ASN A 524 37.23 14.30 -8.08
CA ASN A 524 37.39 14.35 -9.53
C ASN A 524 38.88 14.45 -9.89
N TYR A 525 39.44 13.37 -10.46
CA TYR A 525 40.83 13.33 -10.90
C TYR A 525 41.09 14.04 -12.25
N THR A 526 40.14 14.81 -12.80
CA THR A 526 40.30 15.59 -14.04
C THR A 526 40.39 17.11 -13.84
N VAL A 527 40.19 17.61 -12.61
CA VAL A 527 40.15 19.07 -12.32
C VAL A 527 41.46 19.67 -11.82
N GLY A 528 42.55 18.89 -11.83
CA GLY A 528 43.86 19.31 -11.31
C GLY A 528 43.90 19.50 -9.79
N VAL A 529 45.05 19.93 -9.27
CA VAL A 529 45.32 20.02 -7.82
C VAL A 529 44.46 21.08 -7.14
N GLU A 530 44.32 22.26 -7.73
CA GLU A 530 43.52 23.37 -7.17
C GLU A 530 42.04 22.99 -7.00
N GLY A 531 41.47 22.30 -7.99
CA GLY A 531 40.10 21.81 -7.93
C GLY A 531 39.92 20.75 -6.84
N LEU A 532 40.90 19.85 -6.67
CA LEU A 532 40.91 18.85 -5.59
C LEU A 532 41.05 19.51 -4.22
N GLU A 533 41.89 20.52 -4.08
CA GLU A 533 42.09 21.26 -2.82
C GLU A 533 40.81 22.00 -2.42
N SER A 534 40.18 22.71 -3.36
CA SER A 534 38.91 23.39 -3.14
C SER A 534 37.81 22.41 -2.69
N ALA A 535 37.66 21.29 -3.40
CA ALA A 535 36.68 20.25 -3.05
C ALA A 535 36.96 19.64 -1.67
N SER A 536 38.23 19.37 -1.35
CA SER A 536 38.63 18.78 -0.07
C SER A 536 38.37 19.70 1.09
N LYS A 537 38.64 21.00 0.93
CA LYS A 537 38.37 22.03 1.94
C LYS A 537 36.87 22.20 2.17
N GLN A 538 36.07 22.30 1.10
CA GLN A 538 34.61 22.44 1.21
C GLN A 538 33.94 21.24 1.87
N ALA A 539 34.43 20.02 1.60
CA ALA A 539 33.89 18.79 2.18
C ALA A 539 34.49 18.42 3.54
N GLY A 540 35.45 19.20 4.05
CA GLY A 540 36.13 18.93 5.34
C GLY A 540 36.91 17.61 5.34
N LEU A 541 37.53 17.24 4.22
CA LEU A 541 38.27 15.99 4.10
C LEU A 541 39.62 16.08 4.79
N MET A 542 39.93 15.09 5.63
CA MET A 542 41.26 14.91 6.23
C MET A 542 42.05 13.79 5.53
N THR A 543 41.34 12.77 5.04
CA THR A 543 41.95 11.60 4.41
C THR A 543 41.35 11.31 3.04
N VAL A 544 42.17 10.75 2.16
CA VAL A 544 41.76 10.28 0.84
C VAL A 544 42.23 8.86 0.60
N LEU A 545 41.30 7.94 0.32
CA LEU A 545 41.62 6.58 -0.07
C LEU A 545 41.97 6.53 -1.56
N THR A 546 43.19 6.08 -1.89
CA THR A 546 43.69 6.03 -3.26
C THR A 546 44.69 4.88 -3.48
N SER A 547 45.27 4.80 -4.67
CA SER A 547 46.25 3.79 -5.09
C SER A 547 47.47 4.47 -5.69
N ARG A 548 48.68 3.99 -5.36
CA ARG A 548 49.93 4.51 -5.91
C ARG A 548 49.98 4.34 -7.43
N VAL A 549 49.63 3.14 -7.88
CA VAL A 549 49.57 2.78 -9.31
C VAL A 549 48.59 3.68 -10.07
N PHE A 550 47.47 4.04 -9.44
CA PHE A 550 46.50 4.93 -10.06
C PHE A 550 47.02 6.37 -10.18
N LEU A 551 47.59 6.94 -9.12
CA LEU A 551 48.12 8.30 -9.15
C LEU A 551 49.25 8.46 -10.17
N GLU A 552 50.16 7.49 -10.24
CA GLU A 552 51.24 7.47 -11.24
C GLU A 552 50.67 7.43 -12.66
N LYS A 553 49.68 6.56 -12.92
CA LYS A 553 49.04 6.46 -14.24
C LYS A 553 48.24 7.71 -14.61
N ALA A 554 47.59 8.33 -13.62
CA ALA A 554 46.80 9.55 -13.80
C ALA A 554 47.66 10.82 -13.87
N LYS A 555 48.96 10.74 -13.54
CA LYS A 555 49.89 11.88 -13.44
C LYS A 555 49.32 13.00 -12.56
N LEU A 556 48.79 12.62 -11.41
CA LEU A 556 48.05 13.51 -10.52
C LEU A 556 48.79 13.66 -9.19
N GLU A 557 48.96 14.91 -8.74
CA GLU A 557 49.47 15.23 -7.41
C GLU A 557 48.31 15.43 -6.43
N LEU A 558 48.52 15.04 -5.18
CA LEU A 558 47.53 15.23 -4.12
C LEU A 558 47.73 16.59 -3.43
N PRO A 559 46.64 17.27 -3.03
CA PRO A 559 46.72 18.45 -2.17
C PRO A 559 47.47 18.17 -0.86
N ILE A 560 48.27 19.13 -0.40
CA ILE A 560 49.13 19.01 0.80
C ILE A 560 48.31 18.74 2.07
N ASN A 561 47.08 19.24 2.13
CA ASN A 561 46.17 19.09 3.26
C ASN A 561 45.49 17.71 3.34
N LEU A 562 45.64 16.85 2.35
CA LEU A 562 45.02 15.51 2.33
C LEU A 562 46.02 14.42 2.68
N THR A 563 45.72 13.64 3.72
CA THR A 563 46.53 12.46 4.05
C THR A 563 46.10 11.26 3.19
N PRO A 564 46.99 10.69 2.35
CA PRO A 564 46.66 9.53 1.54
C PRO A 564 46.57 8.26 2.40
N ILE A 565 45.50 7.49 2.19
CA ILE A 565 45.37 6.11 2.63
C ILE A 565 45.57 5.23 1.41
N TRP A 566 46.62 4.41 1.43
CA TRP A 566 46.96 3.55 0.30
C TRP A 566 46.20 2.22 0.38
N ILE A 567 45.41 1.92 -0.65
CA ILE A 567 44.62 0.69 -0.69
C ILE A 567 45.49 -0.58 -0.66
N GLU A 568 46.72 -0.51 -1.16
CA GLU A 568 47.70 -1.59 -1.13
C GLU A 568 48.14 -1.92 0.30
N GLU A 569 48.36 -0.90 1.13
CA GLU A 569 48.71 -1.10 2.55
C GLU A 569 47.54 -1.68 3.33
N ILE A 570 46.35 -1.14 3.12
CA ILE A 570 45.13 -1.65 3.75
C ILE A 570 44.90 -3.12 3.38
N ARG A 571 45.11 -3.50 2.11
CA ARG A 571 45.01 -4.89 1.68
C ARG A 571 45.96 -5.82 2.45
N ASN A 572 47.16 -5.36 2.79
CA ASN A 572 48.14 -6.16 3.54
C ASN A 572 47.74 -6.37 5.00
N THR A 573 46.92 -5.49 5.57
CA THR A 573 46.38 -5.67 6.93
C THR A 573 45.28 -6.76 7.01
N ILE A 574 44.68 -7.14 5.88
CA ILE A 574 43.56 -8.10 5.83
C ILE A 574 44.10 -9.55 5.81
N ASN A 575 44.40 -10.06 7.01
CA ASN A 575 44.82 -11.43 7.25
C ASN A 575 43.67 -12.46 7.15
N LEU A 576 43.98 -13.75 7.28
CA LEU A 576 42.99 -14.83 7.16
C LEU A 576 41.87 -14.71 8.21
N GLN A 577 42.21 -14.34 9.46
CA GLN A 577 41.24 -14.14 10.53
C GLN A 577 40.28 -12.98 10.21
N ALA A 578 40.78 -11.86 9.68
CA ALA A 578 39.96 -10.74 9.23
C ALA A 578 39.00 -11.14 8.10
N ARG A 579 39.43 -12.00 7.17
CA ARG A 579 38.57 -12.53 6.10
C ARG A 579 37.50 -13.47 6.63
N LEU A 580 37.86 -14.40 7.53
CA LEU A 580 36.92 -15.34 8.14
C LEU A 580 35.87 -14.61 8.98
N THR A 581 36.29 -13.64 9.80
CA THR A 581 35.34 -12.81 10.55
C THR A 581 34.41 -12.01 9.63
N ALA A 582 34.94 -11.40 8.56
CA ALA A 582 34.11 -10.72 7.56
C ALA A 582 33.12 -11.66 6.87
N ALA A 583 33.53 -12.89 6.55
CA ALA A 583 32.69 -13.92 5.93
C ALA A 583 31.54 -14.36 6.86
N LEU A 584 31.82 -14.59 8.14
CA LEU A 584 30.81 -14.94 9.13
C LEU A 584 29.81 -13.79 9.32
N LEU A 585 30.30 -12.55 9.40
CA LEU A 585 29.45 -11.36 9.44
C LEU A 585 28.59 -11.22 8.17
N ALA A 586 29.17 -11.49 7.00
CA ALA A 586 28.49 -11.45 5.71
C ALA A 586 27.29 -12.40 5.67
N LEU A 587 27.40 -13.61 6.23
CA LEU A 587 26.33 -14.61 6.22
C LEU A 587 25.27 -14.37 7.30
N PHE A 588 25.70 -14.13 8.54
CA PHE A 588 24.81 -14.29 9.70
C PHE A 588 24.48 -13.00 10.44
N ALA A 589 25.31 -11.96 10.33
CA ALA A 589 25.12 -10.77 11.18
C ALA A 589 23.86 -9.98 10.79
N PRO A 590 23.00 -9.59 11.75
CA PRO A 590 22.00 -8.56 11.51
C PRO A 590 22.65 -7.25 11.06
N ILE A 591 21.96 -6.45 10.24
CA ILE A 591 22.53 -5.25 9.63
C ILE A 591 23.13 -4.26 10.66
N ARG A 592 22.46 -4.10 11.81
CA ARG A 592 22.93 -3.23 12.89
C ARG A 592 24.26 -3.67 13.49
N MET A 593 24.44 -4.98 13.63
CA MET A 593 25.69 -5.55 14.11
C MET A 593 26.79 -5.37 13.06
N LEU A 594 26.45 -5.56 11.78
CA LEU A 594 27.37 -5.36 10.67
C LEU A 594 27.93 -3.93 10.65
N GLU A 595 27.05 -2.93 10.72
CA GLU A 595 27.42 -1.50 10.75
C GLU A 595 28.36 -1.16 11.89
N ARG A 596 28.05 -1.62 13.11
CA ARG A 596 28.92 -1.42 14.29
C ARG A 596 30.31 -2.04 14.09
N HIS A 597 30.36 -3.25 13.54
CA HIS A 597 31.64 -3.92 13.28
C HIS A 597 32.45 -3.24 12.17
N CYS A 598 31.78 -2.57 11.23
CA CYS A 598 32.39 -1.77 10.18
C CYS A 598 32.80 -0.35 10.63
N GLY A 599 32.43 0.08 11.84
CA GLY A 599 32.85 1.37 12.41
C GLY A 599 31.80 2.47 12.40
N ALA A 600 30.53 2.15 12.12
CA ALA A 600 29.43 3.09 12.28
C ALA A 600 29.18 3.38 13.77
N THR A 601 29.17 4.66 14.15
CA THR A 601 28.92 5.10 15.54
C THR A 601 27.43 5.20 15.86
N ARG A 602 26.59 5.43 14.86
CA ARG A 602 25.13 5.39 14.93
C ARG A 602 24.55 4.58 13.78
N HIS A 603 23.29 4.21 13.89
CA HIS A 603 22.55 3.56 12.80
C HIS A 603 22.28 4.59 11.69
N PRO A 604 22.79 4.39 10.45
CA PRO A 604 22.49 5.27 9.33
C PRO A 604 21.00 5.26 8.99
N SER A 605 20.45 6.43 8.75
CA SER A 605 19.08 6.66 8.28
C SER A 605 19.07 6.88 6.77
N ILE A 606 17.90 6.70 6.15
CA ILE A 606 17.70 7.03 4.72
C ILE A 606 17.91 8.53 4.43
N ASP A 607 17.79 9.38 5.45
CA ASP A 607 17.97 10.83 5.32
C ASP A 607 19.39 11.31 5.54
N ASP A 608 20.29 10.43 5.99
CA ASP A 608 21.70 10.79 6.13
C ASP A 608 22.34 11.00 4.75
N ILE A 609 23.31 11.92 4.69
CA ILE A 609 24.06 12.21 3.46
C ILE A 609 24.94 11.00 3.11
N ALA A 610 24.64 10.41 1.95
CA ALA A 610 25.39 9.27 1.44
C ALA A 610 26.67 9.70 0.72
N THR A 611 26.58 10.79 -0.07
CA THR A 611 27.72 11.30 -0.84
C THR A 611 27.64 12.79 -1.07
N ILE A 612 28.80 13.41 -1.30
CA ILE A 612 28.93 14.77 -1.83
C ILE A 612 29.56 14.66 -3.22
N ILE A 613 28.87 15.20 -4.23
CA ILE A 613 29.35 15.21 -5.61
C ILE A 613 29.62 16.65 -6.02
N PHE A 614 30.83 16.92 -6.52
CA PHE A 614 31.22 18.25 -6.96
C PHE A 614 30.86 18.46 -8.43
N SER A 615 30.16 19.56 -8.72
CA SER A 615 29.93 20.04 -10.09
C SER A 615 30.84 21.22 -10.40
N SER A 616 31.22 21.37 -11.68
CA SER A 616 31.88 22.56 -12.19
C SER A 616 30.90 23.74 -12.09
N GLY A 617 31.06 24.57 -11.07
CA GLY A 617 30.22 25.75 -10.87
C GLY A 617 30.40 26.76 -12.01
N SER A 618 29.37 27.57 -12.27
CA SER A 618 29.45 28.69 -13.24
C SER A 618 30.51 29.74 -12.88
N THR A 619 30.98 29.75 -11.63
CA THR A 619 31.97 30.67 -11.08
C THR A 619 33.40 30.13 -11.11
N GLY A 620 33.66 28.99 -11.77
CA GLY A 620 34.98 28.36 -11.84
C GLY A 620 35.30 27.45 -10.65
N GLU A 621 34.91 27.82 -9.43
CA GLU A 621 35.06 26.95 -8.26
C GLU A 621 34.02 25.80 -8.24
N PRO A 622 34.44 24.57 -7.94
CA PRO A 622 33.53 23.43 -7.87
C PRO A 622 32.59 23.54 -6.66
N LYS A 623 31.31 23.17 -6.82
CA LYS A 623 30.30 23.23 -5.74
C LYS A 623 29.86 21.84 -5.33
N GLY A 624 29.91 21.55 -4.03
CA GLY A 624 29.51 20.26 -3.46
C GLY A 624 27.98 20.11 -3.35
N VAL A 625 27.42 19.14 -4.05
CA VAL A 625 26.00 18.77 -3.96
C VAL A 625 25.83 17.64 -2.95
N LEU A 626 25.10 17.92 -1.86
CA LEU A 626 24.78 16.96 -0.81
C LEU A 626 23.66 16.02 -1.27
N LEU A 627 23.93 14.71 -1.32
CA LEU A 627 22.95 13.70 -1.71
C LEU A 627 22.71 12.72 -0.58
N SER A 628 21.48 12.69 -0.07
CA SER A 628 21.05 11.68 0.91
C SER A 628 20.92 10.29 0.29
N HIS A 629 20.90 9.27 1.13
CA HIS A 629 20.53 7.93 0.68
C HIS A 629 19.16 7.94 -0.02
N PHE A 630 18.19 8.71 0.48
CA PHE A 630 16.86 8.82 -0.13
C PHE A 630 16.92 9.42 -1.53
N ASN A 631 17.76 10.43 -1.78
CA ASN A 631 17.90 11.02 -3.12
C ASN A 631 18.39 9.98 -4.12
N LEU A 632 19.45 9.25 -3.77
CA LEU A 632 20.04 8.24 -4.64
C LEU A 632 19.10 7.05 -4.85
N ASP A 633 18.52 6.53 -3.78
CA ASP A 633 17.54 5.44 -3.80
C ASP A 633 16.32 5.80 -4.65
N SER A 634 15.83 7.04 -4.56
CA SER A 634 14.73 7.53 -5.39
C SER A 634 15.07 7.50 -6.87
N ASN A 635 16.29 7.92 -7.24
CA ASN A 635 16.75 7.87 -8.61
C ASN A 635 16.98 6.44 -9.10
N VAL A 636 17.54 5.56 -8.27
CA VAL A 636 17.72 4.13 -8.57
C VAL A 636 16.38 3.49 -8.95
N GLU A 637 15.34 3.76 -8.16
CA GLU A 637 14.00 3.22 -8.43
C GLU A 637 13.34 3.88 -9.65
N GLY A 638 13.57 5.18 -9.88
CA GLY A 638 13.10 5.86 -11.08
C GLY A 638 13.71 5.26 -12.36
N ILE A 639 15.01 4.96 -12.35
CA ILE A 639 15.66 4.26 -13.47
C ILE A 639 15.06 2.86 -13.65
N ALA A 640 14.80 2.14 -12.56
CA ALA A 640 14.25 0.78 -12.60
C ALA A 640 12.83 0.68 -13.19
N GLN A 641 12.06 1.79 -13.19
CA GLN A 641 10.76 1.85 -13.86
C GLN A 641 10.91 1.80 -15.39
N VAL A 642 11.98 2.39 -15.92
CA VAL A 642 12.25 2.46 -17.37
C VAL A 642 13.11 1.28 -17.83
N LEU A 643 14.18 0.98 -17.08
CA LEU A 643 15.14 -0.07 -17.36
C LEU A 643 14.91 -1.25 -16.42
N HIS A 644 14.17 -2.25 -16.90
CA HIS A 644 13.91 -3.47 -16.14
C HIS A 644 15.12 -4.40 -16.17
N LEU A 645 16.03 -4.24 -15.21
CA LEU A 645 17.14 -5.17 -15.00
C LEU A 645 16.65 -6.52 -14.48
N ASN A 646 17.29 -7.58 -14.96
CA ASN A 646 17.18 -8.92 -14.41
C ASN A 646 18.57 -9.45 -13.99
N HIS A 647 18.59 -10.62 -13.35
CA HIS A 647 19.82 -11.19 -12.77
C HIS A 647 20.84 -11.69 -13.81
N ASN A 648 20.43 -11.80 -15.07
CA ASN A 648 21.30 -12.17 -16.20
C ASN A 648 21.90 -10.93 -16.88
N ASP A 649 21.42 -9.73 -16.55
CA ASP A 649 21.98 -8.50 -17.12
C ASP A 649 23.35 -8.19 -16.56
N ARG A 650 24.21 -7.69 -17.45
CA ARG A 650 25.59 -7.33 -17.18
C ARG A 650 25.84 -5.92 -17.69
N VAL A 651 26.06 -5.01 -16.75
CA VAL A 651 26.27 -3.58 -17.00
C VAL A 651 27.77 -3.31 -17.13
N LEU A 652 28.14 -2.52 -18.15
CA LEU A 652 29.51 -2.01 -18.25
C LEU A 652 29.71 -0.79 -17.34
N GLY A 653 30.65 -0.89 -16.40
CA GLY A 653 31.02 0.13 -15.44
C GLY A 653 32.26 0.92 -15.82
N ILE A 654 32.17 1.69 -16.90
CA ILE A 654 33.26 2.56 -17.41
C ILE A 654 33.15 4.03 -16.94
N LEU A 655 32.01 4.40 -16.37
CA LEU A 655 31.73 5.78 -15.97
C LEU A 655 32.36 6.08 -14.60
N PRO A 656 33.08 7.20 -14.43
CA PRO A 656 33.73 7.56 -13.17
C PRO A 656 32.77 7.73 -12.00
N PHE A 657 33.17 7.28 -10.80
CA PHE A 657 32.37 7.38 -9.57
C PHE A 657 32.32 8.79 -8.97
N PHE A 658 33.19 9.71 -9.39
CA PHE A 658 33.09 11.12 -8.98
C PHE A 658 31.98 11.87 -9.73
N HIS A 659 31.46 11.30 -10.82
CA HIS A 659 30.28 11.81 -11.50
C HIS A 659 29.03 11.05 -11.03
N SER A 660 27.93 11.78 -10.83
CA SER A 660 26.65 11.20 -10.40
C SER A 660 26.18 10.08 -11.33
N PHE A 661 26.43 10.19 -12.64
CA PHE A 661 26.03 9.17 -13.60
C PHE A 661 26.74 7.83 -13.37
N GLY A 662 28.06 7.82 -13.12
CA GLY A 662 28.78 6.59 -12.77
C GLY A 662 28.43 6.10 -11.37
N TYR A 663 28.46 6.99 -10.38
CA TYR A 663 28.14 6.65 -8.99
C TYR A 663 26.76 6.02 -8.83
N LEU A 664 25.76 6.54 -9.52
CA LEU A 664 24.41 6.02 -9.47
C LEU A 664 24.24 4.81 -10.39
N ALA A 665 24.55 4.97 -11.68
CA ALA A 665 24.06 4.06 -12.71
C ALA A 665 24.98 2.85 -12.97
N THR A 666 26.27 2.95 -12.66
CA THR A 666 27.22 1.83 -12.80
C THR A 666 27.62 1.24 -11.46
N LEU A 667 27.48 1.96 -10.35
CA LEU A 667 27.64 1.41 -9.01
C LEU A 667 26.29 1.01 -8.40
N TRP A 668 25.47 1.92 -7.87
CA TRP A 668 24.33 1.54 -7.02
C TRP A 668 23.16 0.86 -7.73
N PHE A 669 22.74 1.36 -8.88
CA PHE A 669 21.59 0.86 -9.65
C PHE A 669 21.67 -0.66 -9.95
N PRO A 670 22.74 -1.18 -10.57
CA PRO A 670 22.84 -2.60 -10.90
C PRO A 670 22.92 -3.50 -9.68
N VAL A 671 23.68 -3.15 -8.63
CA VAL A 671 23.79 -4.02 -7.45
C VAL A 671 22.49 -4.08 -6.65
N ILE A 672 21.74 -2.98 -6.57
CA ILE A 672 20.44 -2.97 -5.87
C ILE A 672 19.42 -3.85 -6.59
N HIS A 673 19.45 -3.88 -7.93
CA HIS A 673 18.55 -4.71 -8.74
C HIS A 673 19.09 -6.12 -9.05
N GLY A 674 20.28 -6.44 -8.52
CA GLY A 674 20.86 -7.77 -8.67
C GLY A 674 21.35 -8.07 -10.08
N ALA A 675 21.75 -7.07 -10.87
CA ALA A 675 22.55 -7.23 -12.07
C ALA A 675 24.05 -7.37 -11.73
N SER A 676 24.88 -7.75 -12.69
CA SER A 676 26.34 -7.78 -12.55
C SER A 676 26.97 -6.55 -13.20
N VAL A 677 28.16 -6.14 -12.73
CA VAL A 677 28.89 -4.98 -13.27
C VAL A 677 30.33 -5.38 -13.59
N ILE A 678 30.79 -5.00 -14.79
CA ILE A 678 32.18 -5.19 -15.21
C ILE A 678 32.81 -3.81 -15.32
N TYR A 679 33.79 -3.53 -14.49
CA TYR A 679 34.43 -2.23 -14.41
C TYR A 679 35.66 -2.14 -15.31
N HIS A 680 35.86 -0.94 -15.88
CA HIS A 680 37.10 -0.58 -16.55
C HIS A 680 37.46 0.88 -16.21
N PRO A 681 38.72 1.19 -15.85
CA PRO A 681 39.09 2.50 -15.28
C PRO A 681 38.86 3.72 -16.19
N SER A 682 38.97 3.57 -17.51
CA SER A 682 38.98 4.68 -18.47
C SER A 682 37.97 4.43 -19.58
N PRO A 683 36.95 5.28 -19.76
CA PRO A 683 36.01 5.15 -20.87
C PRO A 683 36.66 5.45 -22.24
N LEU A 684 37.92 5.92 -22.29
CA LEU A 684 38.59 6.25 -23.55
C LEU A 684 39.26 5.03 -24.22
N ASP A 685 39.32 3.90 -23.53
CA ASP A 685 40.06 2.72 -23.96
C ASP A 685 39.17 1.78 -24.81
N ALA A 686 38.78 2.24 -26.01
CA ALA A 686 37.81 1.54 -26.86
C ALA A 686 38.13 0.06 -27.11
N GLY A 687 39.38 -0.28 -27.43
CA GLY A 687 39.81 -1.67 -27.69
C GLY A 687 39.60 -2.60 -26.48
N PRO A 688 40.26 -2.35 -25.34
CA PRO A 688 40.05 -3.13 -24.12
C PRO A 688 38.59 -3.20 -23.65
N ILE A 689 37.81 -2.13 -23.86
CA ILE A 689 36.37 -2.13 -23.58
C ILE A 689 35.63 -3.11 -24.50
N GLY A 690 35.95 -3.14 -25.79
CA GLY A 690 35.42 -4.12 -26.74
C GLY A 690 35.71 -5.56 -26.33
N ASP A 691 36.94 -5.84 -25.90
CA ASP A 691 37.35 -7.15 -25.40
C ASP A 691 36.53 -7.56 -24.16
N LEU A 692 36.36 -6.64 -23.20
CA LEU A 692 35.53 -6.87 -22.00
C LEU A 692 34.07 -7.12 -22.36
N ILE A 693 33.52 -6.36 -23.31
CA ILE A 693 32.15 -6.54 -23.81
C ILE A 693 31.96 -7.95 -24.36
N HIS A 694 32.90 -8.41 -25.19
CA HIS A 694 32.85 -9.74 -25.78
C HIS A 694 33.02 -10.84 -24.74
N GLN A 695 34.07 -10.76 -23.92
CA GLN A 695 34.41 -11.76 -22.90
C GLN A 695 33.29 -11.94 -21.87
N HIS A 696 32.75 -10.83 -21.36
CA HIS A 696 31.73 -10.86 -20.31
C HIS A 696 30.31 -10.79 -20.85
N ARG A 697 30.07 -10.79 -22.17
CA ARG A 697 28.72 -10.73 -22.78
C ARG A 697 27.86 -9.64 -22.15
N ILE A 698 28.37 -8.41 -22.18
CA ILE A 698 27.70 -7.24 -21.61
C ILE A 698 26.35 -7.03 -22.31
N THR A 699 25.28 -6.83 -21.54
CA THR A 699 23.93 -6.61 -22.06
C THR A 699 23.53 -5.15 -22.07
N ILE A 700 24.14 -4.32 -21.21
CA ILE A 700 23.77 -2.93 -21.03
C ILE A 700 25.01 -2.03 -20.99
N LEU A 701 25.02 -1.05 -21.90
CA LEU A 701 25.99 0.04 -21.94
C LEU A 701 25.29 1.35 -21.55
N LEU A 702 25.76 1.98 -20.47
CA LEU A 702 25.37 3.33 -20.08
C LEU A 702 26.56 4.25 -20.37
N THR A 703 26.39 5.22 -21.26
CA THR A 703 27.50 6.05 -21.73
C THR A 703 27.03 7.43 -22.17
N THR A 704 27.98 8.35 -22.38
CA THR A 704 27.70 9.70 -22.91
C THR A 704 27.79 9.70 -24.44
N PRO A 705 27.16 10.67 -25.14
CA PRO A 705 27.29 10.79 -26.58
C PRO A 705 28.75 10.85 -27.06
N THR A 706 29.62 11.52 -26.31
CA THR A 706 31.06 11.66 -26.64
C THR A 706 31.79 10.32 -26.62
N PHE A 707 31.60 9.52 -25.57
CA PHE A 707 32.25 8.20 -25.49
C PHE A 707 31.66 7.22 -26.51
N LEU A 708 30.34 7.30 -26.77
CA LEU A 708 29.71 6.49 -27.80
C LEU A 708 30.29 6.79 -29.20
N GLN A 709 30.48 8.06 -29.53
CA GLN A 709 31.13 8.44 -30.80
C GLN A 709 32.55 7.86 -30.94
N LEU A 710 33.32 7.82 -29.85
CA LEU A 710 34.64 7.21 -29.85
C LEU A 710 34.58 5.71 -30.18
N TYR A 711 33.62 4.98 -29.58
CA TYR A 711 33.43 3.54 -29.83
C TYR A 711 32.82 3.22 -31.20
N VAL A 712 32.12 4.16 -31.82
CA VAL A 712 31.60 3.98 -33.19
C VAL A 712 32.72 4.17 -34.23
N ARG A 713 33.73 4.99 -33.91
CA ARG A 713 34.84 5.31 -34.82
C ARG A 713 35.98 4.28 -34.81
N ARG A 714 36.14 3.53 -33.73
CA ARG A 714 37.23 2.58 -33.49
C ARG A 714 36.64 1.20 -33.29
#